data_AF-A0ABD2SR09-F1
#
_entry.id   AF-A0ABD2SR09-F1
#
_cell.length_a   1.000
_cell.length_b   1.000
_cell.length_c   1.000
_cell.angle_alpha   90.00
_cell.angle_beta   90.00
_cell.angle_gamma   90.00
#
_symmetry.space_group_name_H-M   'P 1'
#
loop_
_entity.id
_entity.type
_entity.pdbx_description
1 polymer ?
#
loop_
_entity_poly.entity_id
_entity_poly.type
_entity_poly.pdbx_seq_one_letter_code
_entity_poly.pdbx_strand_id
1 'polypeptide(L)'
;MSSDAGTLTLDSTTLYITTLNSLSDKSSSNSIPLSLPLPPIPSSIPQPKLIPRTRFIIDGFKYAADFSVSYFLSHFHSDHYTGLSSNWSKGIIFCSSTTANLLIQVLNVPAQYVVSLPLSEAVLIDGSEVYLIDANHCPGAVQFLFKVPVNNGKFERYVHTGDFRYCDDIKLEPVLNAFVGADAVFLDTTYCHPKFIFPSQQESIDYIVGVIEKSGVENQGSLKNILFLIATYVIGKEKILMEVSRRCQRKIHVDGRKMSVLGVLGHGEDGVFTTVESETDVHVVGWNVLGETWPYFRPNFEKMDKIMDEKGYSKVVGFVPTGWTYEVKRNKFSVRKKDSFEIHLVPYSEHSNYDELREYVKFLKPKHVIPTVGTDVEKLDSKHADAMRKHFAGLVDEMAIKQEFLMRFHPCVQGKEDVDAKESGLALVRITEQENTNGSTHTLVSIIKQENEDTSSDSKSCNAADMDTVIPSSFPQGEPVSPGLEKISEGDMEEILEELQGCLPTWVTKGQMLDLLSISDKNVVDAVSYFYEHETEYREQVTASNSVTSSFEANSANESALPSTPCLGKSLQQGETTASSKTVKLPIMDSSSSKKVSPGKRKRSTGNKSSSSSKKVSPGKRKRSTGNKSFEKAKGHASMDSGGPKQCTITKFFSKTLPLSLQNGNSEADSKNFHDDNCMPPNASIEAYKEEADRFIQIMNGDDSLRSYATTVLAKTKGDISMALDIYFSEYKDVGETNGDGISKTNKLLQPQCAREVYPSSKDDKLPKILGDDDANLSLCGVPFADNAVNYVSLPHEKYSPVEHACWSKGQAAPYIHLARTFELVKEEKGKIKATSMLCNMFRSLLALSPEDVLPAVYLCTNKIAPDHENMELNIGGSTVVAALEEACGTKKSKVRELYNSLGDLGDVAQLCRQTQSLLAPPVALTVRGVYSALRRISLQAGSGSAIRKKSLIVNLMCSCREKEMKFLVRTLVRNLRIGAMMRTVLPALAQAVVFNSTPYEGLVENLKDCLQRLSAEVVEAYNILPSLDVLVPSLMEKGIEFSSNTLSMAPGIPIKPMLAKITNGVPQVKKLFQNKAFTCEYKYDGQRAQIHKLSDGSVRVFSRNGDETTSRFPDLVNIITESCDSRGATFIVDAEVVAIDRQNGPKLMSFQELSSRERGSKDSIIALDKIKVEICIFVFDIMFANGEQLLNLPLRQRRKYLKDLFGDGKVGYLEYATEMTMMKPHWLG
;
A
#
# COMPACT_ATOMS: atom_id res chain seq x y z
N MET A 1 1.32 55.88 -37.84
CA MET A 1 2.65 55.51 -37.33
C MET A 1 2.54 54.09 -36.82
N SER A 2 3.46 53.20 -37.17
CA SER A 2 3.59 51.89 -36.52
C SER A 2 4.24 52.05 -35.15
N SER A 3 3.79 51.25 -34.18
CA SER A 3 4.41 51.10 -32.87
C SER A 3 4.71 49.62 -32.67
N ASP A 4 5.98 49.23 -32.70
CA ASP A 4 6.37 47.84 -32.48
C ASP A 4 6.00 47.41 -31.06
N ALA A 5 5.08 46.45 -30.95
CA ALA A 5 4.73 45.82 -29.68
C ALA A 5 5.83 44.83 -29.29
N GLY A 6 6.88 45.33 -28.64
CA GLY A 6 8.01 44.51 -28.19
C GLY A 6 7.57 43.45 -27.18
N THR A 7 7.94 42.19 -27.43
CA THR A 7 7.67 41.05 -26.56
C THR A 7 8.16 41.33 -25.13
N LEU A 8 7.26 41.24 -24.15
CA LEU A 8 7.61 41.43 -22.75
C LEU A 8 8.70 40.44 -22.35
N THR A 9 9.84 40.95 -21.92
CA THR A 9 11.01 40.14 -21.54
C THR A 9 11.24 40.22 -20.04
N LEU A 10 11.26 39.06 -19.39
CA LEU A 10 11.38 38.88 -17.95
C LEU A 10 12.58 37.98 -17.66
N ASP A 11 13.47 38.42 -16.77
CA ASP A 11 14.53 37.59 -16.20
C ASP A 11 14.18 37.30 -14.73
N SER A 12 13.90 36.03 -14.43
CA SER A 12 13.38 35.60 -13.13
C SER A 12 14.40 35.82 -12.02
N THR A 13 15.70 35.76 -12.33
CA THR A 13 16.78 36.04 -11.39
C THR A 13 16.80 37.52 -11.01
N THR A 14 16.69 38.41 -11.99
CA THR A 14 16.64 39.87 -11.82
C THR A 14 15.38 40.30 -11.08
N LEU A 15 14.22 39.72 -11.42
CA LEU A 15 12.96 39.93 -10.70
C LEU A 15 13.11 39.49 -9.23
N TYR A 16 13.62 38.26 -8.99
CA TYR A 16 13.82 37.73 -7.64
C TYR A 16 14.79 38.57 -6.80
N ILE A 17 15.92 38.97 -7.36
CA ILE A 17 16.90 39.86 -6.69
C ILE A 17 16.29 41.25 -6.43
N THR A 18 15.52 41.81 -7.37
CA THR A 18 14.82 43.09 -7.19
C THR A 18 13.79 42.99 -6.07
N THR A 19 13.07 41.88 -5.98
CA THR A 19 12.11 41.59 -4.91
C THR A 19 12.78 41.39 -3.54
N LEU A 20 13.95 40.74 -3.47
CA LEU A 20 14.72 40.66 -2.22
C LEU A 20 15.23 42.05 -1.79
N ASN A 21 15.71 42.87 -2.75
CA ASN A 21 16.22 44.22 -2.50
C ASN A 21 15.13 45.25 -2.15
N SER A 22 13.86 45.01 -2.49
CA SER A 22 12.74 45.87 -2.08
C SER A 22 12.18 45.52 -0.69
N LEU A 23 12.53 44.33 -0.17
CA LEU A 23 12.16 43.87 1.17
C LEU A 23 13.28 44.11 2.21
N SER A 24 14.52 44.37 1.79
CA SER A 24 15.61 44.76 2.68
C SER A 24 15.57 46.25 3.00
N ASP A 25 15.24 46.59 4.25
CA ASP A 25 15.06 47.99 4.65
C ASP A 25 16.38 48.79 4.72
N LYS A 26 16.28 50.11 4.54
CA LYS A 26 17.39 51.02 4.18
C LYS A 26 18.36 51.29 5.35
N SER A 27 19.20 50.32 5.71
CA SER A 27 20.21 50.51 6.76
C SER A 27 21.57 49.81 6.58
N SER A 28 21.78 48.98 5.55
CA SER A 28 23.07 48.32 5.30
C SER A 28 23.60 48.53 3.88
N SER A 29 24.64 49.35 3.74
CA SER A 29 25.36 49.56 2.47
C SER A 29 26.32 48.41 2.16
N ASN A 30 25.77 47.24 1.81
CA ASN A 30 26.50 46.10 1.27
C ASN A 30 25.72 45.53 0.07
N SER A 31 26.02 46.02 -1.13
CA SER A 31 25.51 45.43 -2.37
C SER A 31 26.14 44.04 -2.55
N ILE A 32 25.36 42.97 -2.37
CA ILE A 32 25.81 41.59 -2.60
C ILE A 32 25.65 41.26 -4.09
N PRO A 33 26.73 41.07 -4.88
CA PRO A 33 26.63 40.60 -6.24
C PRO A 33 26.34 39.09 -6.24
N LEU A 34 25.06 38.73 -6.16
CA LEU A 34 24.59 37.34 -6.10
C LEU A 34 24.62 36.64 -7.47
N SER A 35 25.78 36.66 -8.14
CA SER A 35 26.07 35.87 -9.34
C SER A 35 26.62 34.49 -8.97
N LEU A 36 25.96 33.79 -8.03
CA LEU A 36 26.25 32.38 -7.76
C LEU A 36 25.57 31.51 -8.83
N PRO A 37 26.29 30.60 -9.50
CA PRO A 37 25.67 29.65 -10.42
C PRO A 37 24.75 28.71 -9.63
N LEU A 38 23.44 28.79 -9.89
CA LEU A 38 22.42 27.99 -9.20
C LEU A 38 22.78 26.49 -9.23
N PRO A 39 22.67 25.76 -8.10
CA PRO A 39 23.12 24.37 -8.00
C PRO A 39 22.45 23.45 -9.03
N PRO A 40 23.06 22.30 -9.37
CA PRO A 40 22.50 21.36 -10.33
C PRO A 40 21.12 20.85 -9.87
N ILE A 41 20.20 20.70 -10.83
CA ILE A 41 18.81 20.30 -10.56
C ILE A 41 18.77 18.91 -9.89
N PRO A 42 18.23 18.77 -8.66
CA PRO A 42 18.18 17.49 -7.96
C PRO A 42 17.36 16.42 -8.70
N SER A 43 17.88 15.19 -8.75
CA SER A 43 17.19 14.03 -9.33
C SER A 43 15.97 13.53 -8.54
N SER A 44 15.60 14.24 -7.46
CA SER A 44 14.41 14.00 -6.63
C SER A 44 13.17 14.77 -7.11
N ILE A 45 13.31 15.67 -8.09
CA ILE A 45 12.19 16.41 -8.68
C ILE A 45 11.48 15.50 -9.69
N PRO A 46 10.14 15.35 -9.62
CA PRO A 46 9.39 14.60 -10.63
C PRO A 46 9.56 15.25 -12.00
N GLN A 47 10.09 14.49 -12.97
CA GLN A 47 10.32 14.98 -14.32
C GLN A 47 9.08 15.64 -14.99
N PRO A 48 7.83 15.18 -14.76
CA PRO A 48 6.64 15.85 -15.29
C PRO A 48 6.35 17.26 -14.73
N LYS A 49 7.07 17.69 -13.67
CA LYS A 49 6.96 19.01 -13.05
C LYS A 49 8.09 19.97 -13.46
N LEU A 50 8.99 19.54 -14.37
CA LEU A 50 10.15 20.29 -14.86
C LEU A 50 10.13 20.36 -16.39
N ILE A 51 10.17 21.56 -16.97
CA ILE A 51 10.28 21.72 -18.43
C ILE A 51 11.73 21.45 -18.88
N PRO A 52 11.99 20.56 -19.85
CA PRO A 52 13.34 20.17 -20.24
C PRO A 52 14.19 21.36 -20.69
N ARG A 53 15.48 21.32 -20.33
CA ARG A 53 16.50 22.36 -20.61
C ARG A 53 16.25 23.74 -19.98
N THR A 54 15.18 23.91 -19.21
CA THR A 54 14.94 25.11 -18.38
C THR A 54 15.15 24.79 -16.90
N ARG A 55 14.91 25.77 -16.01
CA ARG A 55 14.70 25.56 -14.57
C ARG A 55 13.24 25.74 -14.15
N PHE A 56 12.29 25.76 -15.10
CA PHE A 56 10.88 26.04 -14.83
C PHE A 56 10.23 24.89 -14.08
N ILE A 57 9.73 25.18 -12.87
CA ILE A 57 9.03 24.23 -12.02
C ILE A 57 7.53 24.52 -12.05
N ILE A 58 6.76 23.66 -12.70
CA ILE A 58 5.30 23.82 -12.88
C ILE A 58 4.60 23.00 -11.78
N ASP A 59 3.69 23.61 -11.03
CA ASP A 59 2.84 22.96 -10.01
C ASP A 59 3.65 22.10 -9.00
N GLY A 60 4.86 22.56 -8.69
CA GLY A 60 5.91 21.78 -8.01
C GLY A 60 6.41 22.39 -6.70
N PHE A 61 5.68 23.35 -6.13
CA PHE A 61 6.10 24.21 -5.01
C PHE A 61 6.58 23.46 -3.76
N LYS A 62 6.07 22.25 -3.49
CA LYS A 62 6.57 21.35 -2.42
C LYS A 62 8.04 20.95 -2.56
N TYR A 63 8.62 21.01 -3.76
CA TYR A 63 10.03 20.71 -4.05
C TYR A 63 10.91 21.95 -4.13
N ALA A 64 10.38 23.16 -3.87
CA ALA A 64 11.11 24.42 -4.04
C ALA A 64 12.35 24.52 -3.13
N ALA A 65 13.50 24.84 -3.75
CA ALA A 65 14.77 25.10 -3.10
C ALA A 65 15.67 25.98 -3.99
N ASP A 66 16.92 26.17 -3.60
CA ASP A 66 17.94 27.02 -4.22
C ASP A 66 18.29 26.69 -5.69
N PHE A 67 17.91 25.51 -6.21
CA PHE A 67 18.14 25.15 -7.61
C PHE A 67 17.22 25.88 -8.61
N SER A 68 16.16 26.57 -8.20
CA SER A 68 15.33 27.37 -9.11
C SER A 68 14.65 28.56 -8.43
N VAL A 69 14.51 29.65 -9.19
CA VAL A 69 13.76 30.86 -8.85
C VAL A 69 12.55 31.08 -9.77
N SER A 70 12.28 30.15 -10.69
CA SER A 70 11.31 30.31 -11.79
C SER A 70 10.20 29.25 -11.68
N TYR A 71 9.08 29.60 -11.03
CA TYR A 71 7.98 28.68 -10.73
C TYR A 71 6.69 29.07 -11.46
N PHE A 72 5.87 28.09 -11.81
CA PHE A 72 4.64 28.27 -12.58
C PHE A 72 3.46 27.56 -11.89
N LEU A 73 2.30 28.21 -11.80
CA LEU A 73 1.07 27.59 -11.27
C LEU A 73 -0.02 27.59 -12.35
N SER A 74 -0.45 26.40 -12.77
CA SER A 74 -1.46 26.22 -13.82
C SER A 74 -2.86 26.62 -13.35
N HIS A 75 -3.23 26.28 -12.12
CA HIS A 75 -4.55 26.57 -11.56
C HIS A 75 -4.59 26.52 -10.02
N PHE A 76 -5.67 27.03 -9.43
CA PHE A 76 -5.81 27.22 -7.98
C PHE A 76 -6.41 26.00 -7.25
N HIS A 77 -5.88 24.79 -7.47
CA HIS A 77 -6.20 23.60 -6.62
C HIS A 77 -5.04 23.20 -5.71
N SER A 78 -5.41 22.67 -4.54
CA SER A 78 -4.51 22.52 -3.39
C SER A 78 -3.33 21.59 -3.63
N ASP A 79 -3.51 20.55 -4.42
CA ASP A 79 -2.48 19.58 -4.82
C ASP A 79 -1.51 20.11 -5.89
N HIS A 80 -1.86 21.21 -6.56
CA HIS A 80 -0.99 21.93 -7.49
C HIS A 80 -0.22 23.07 -6.79
N TYR A 81 -0.87 23.82 -5.88
CA TYR A 81 -0.19 24.84 -5.07
C TYR A 81 0.42 24.33 -3.75
N THR A 82 0.37 23.02 -3.44
CA THR A 82 0.97 22.46 -2.20
C THR A 82 2.43 22.87 -2.07
N GLY A 83 2.73 23.72 -1.08
CA GLY A 83 4.05 24.31 -0.84
C GLY A 83 4.08 25.85 -0.93
N LEU A 84 3.04 26.49 -1.50
CA LEU A 84 2.82 27.93 -1.40
C LEU A 84 2.31 28.34 -0.01
N SER A 85 2.53 29.62 0.32
CA SER A 85 2.49 30.18 1.66
C SER A 85 2.51 31.72 1.57
N SER A 86 1.90 32.45 2.52
CA SER A 86 2.11 33.90 2.68
C SER A 86 3.54 34.30 3.06
N ASN A 87 4.36 33.33 3.49
CA ASN A 87 5.80 33.51 3.72
C ASN A 87 6.64 32.99 2.52
N TRP A 88 6.01 32.78 1.36
CA TRP A 88 6.72 32.35 0.16
C TRP A 88 7.80 33.35 -0.24
N SER A 89 9.03 32.83 -0.40
CA SER A 89 10.26 33.61 -0.61
C SER A 89 11.28 32.90 -1.51
N LYS A 90 10.89 31.80 -2.18
CA LYS A 90 11.83 30.89 -2.87
C LYS A 90 11.97 31.15 -4.38
N GLY A 91 11.17 32.05 -4.96
CA GLY A 91 11.24 32.41 -6.38
C GLY A 91 10.03 33.21 -6.85
N ILE A 92 10.01 33.58 -8.12
CA ILE A 92 8.87 34.19 -8.80
C ILE A 92 7.87 33.11 -9.21
N ILE A 93 6.58 33.43 -9.07
CA ILE A 93 5.43 32.58 -9.41
C ILE A 93 4.71 33.19 -10.62
N PHE A 94 4.76 32.49 -11.74
CA PHE A 94 4.09 32.86 -12.99
C PHE A 94 2.75 32.11 -13.13
N CYS A 95 1.65 32.84 -13.37
CA CYS A 95 0.32 32.25 -13.54
C CYS A 95 -0.64 33.21 -14.27
N SER A 96 -1.89 32.81 -14.50
CA SER A 96 -2.92 33.71 -15.03
C SER A 96 -3.29 34.82 -14.04
N SER A 97 -3.84 35.95 -14.51
CA SER A 97 -4.27 37.06 -13.65
C SER A 97 -5.30 36.65 -12.58
N THR A 98 -6.24 35.76 -12.92
CA THR A 98 -7.23 35.22 -11.97
C THR A 98 -6.55 34.37 -10.89
N THR A 99 -5.62 33.50 -11.27
CA THR A 99 -4.84 32.69 -10.31
C THR A 99 -3.92 33.57 -9.45
N ALA A 100 -3.32 34.62 -10.01
CA ALA A 100 -2.52 35.60 -9.26
C ALA A 100 -3.35 36.32 -8.18
N ASN A 101 -4.56 36.78 -8.54
CA ASN A 101 -5.48 37.39 -7.57
C ASN A 101 -5.88 36.41 -6.46
N LEU A 102 -6.12 35.14 -6.78
CA LEU A 102 -6.42 34.11 -5.77
C LEU A 102 -5.23 33.81 -4.86
N LEU A 103 -3.99 33.76 -5.38
CA LEU A 103 -2.78 33.63 -4.57
C LEU A 103 -2.61 34.80 -3.59
N ILE A 104 -2.80 36.03 -4.06
CA ILE A 104 -2.59 37.25 -3.26
C ILE A 104 -3.72 37.46 -2.25
N GLN A 105 -4.98 37.27 -2.65
CA GLN A 105 -6.15 37.66 -1.83
C GLN A 105 -6.74 36.52 -1.00
N VAL A 106 -6.47 35.25 -1.34
CA VAL A 106 -6.96 34.08 -0.59
C VAL A 106 -5.82 33.39 0.17
N LEU A 107 -4.71 33.04 -0.49
CA LEU A 107 -3.55 32.44 0.19
C LEU A 107 -2.58 33.45 0.80
N ASN A 108 -2.85 34.76 0.65
CA ASN A 108 -2.02 35.85 1.17
C ASN A 108 -0.55 35.79 0.70
N VAL A 109 -0.28 35.17 -0.45
CA VAL A 109 1.06 35.09 -1.05
C VAL A 109 1.56 36.50 -1.37
N PRO A 110 2.80 36.89 -1.02
CA PRO A 110 3.23 38.27 -1.17
C PRO A 110 3.30 38.66 -2.66
N ALA A 111 2.57 39.70 -3.03
CA ALA A 111 2.36 40.09 -4.43
C ALA A 111 3.66 40.33 -5.21
N GLN A 112 4.73 40.77 -4.53
CA GLN A 112 6.05 40.98 -5.11
C GLN A 112 6.75 39.69 -5.62
N TYR A 113 6.24 38.51 -5.28
CA TYR A 113 6.67 37.22 -5.86
C TYR A 113 5.69 36.67 -6.90
N VAL A 114 4.58 37.33 -7.20
CA VAL A 114 3.52 36.83 -8.10
C VAL A 114 3.45 37.69 -9.36
N VAL A 115 3.62 37.06 -10.53
CA VAL A 115 3.57 37.71 -11.84
C VAL A 115 2.44 37.09 -12.67
N SER A 116 1.40 37.88 -12.92
CA SER A 116 0.33 37.53 -13.85
C SER A 116 0.81 37.64 -15.30
N LEU A 117 0.61 36.59 -16.09
CA LEU A 117 0.90 36.56 -17.52
C LEU A 117 -0.40 36.68 -18.34
N PRO A 118 -0.38 37.37 -19.49
CA PRO A 118 -1.53 37.48 -20.40
C PRO A 118 -1.87 36.15 -21.07
N LEU A 119 -3.13 36.02 -21.52
CA LEU A 119 -3.61 34.88 -22.32
C LEU A 119 -3.32 35.11 -23.81
N SER A 120 -2.93 34.05 -24.51
CA SER A 120 -2.63 33.98 -25.95
C SER A 120 -1.63 35.02 -26.50
N GLU A 121 -0.86 35.67 -25.61
CA GLU A 121 0.27 36.54 -25.92
C GLU A 121 1.61 35.90 -25.54
N ALA A 122 2.70 36.34 -26.18
CA ALA A 122 4.05 35.84 -25.93
C ALA A 122 4.75 36.64 -24.81
N VAL A 123 5.28 35.94 -23.81
CA VAL A 123 6.21 36.51 -22.82
C VAL A 123 7.53 35.74 -22.86
N LEU A 124 8.65 36.44 -23.01
CA LEU A 124 9.99 35.86 -23.02
C LEU A 124 10.50 35.77 -21.58
N ILE A 125 10.54 34.57 -21.00
CA ILE A 125 10.97 34.32 -19.61
C ILE A 125 12.26 33.51 -19.64
N ASP A 126 13.33 33.98 -18.99
CA ASP A 126 14.65 33.31 -18.92
C ASP A 126 15.16 32.83 -20.31
N GLY A 127 14.85 33.60 -21.37
CA GLY A 127 15.20 33.28 -22.76
C GLY A 127 14.28 32.29 -23.50
N SER A 128 13.22 31.79 -22.87
CA SER A 128 12.20 30.91 -23.49
C SER A 128 10.89 31.67 -23.72
N GLU A 129 10.24 31.48 -24.87
CA GLU A 129 8.93 32.05 -25.14
C GLU A 129 7.85 31.23 -24.42
N VAL A 130 7.00 31.89 -23.64
CA VAL A 130 5.93 31.29 -22.85
C VAL A 130 4.59 31.93 -23.22
N TYR A 131 3.57 31.10 -23.42
CA TYR A 131 2.18 31.51 -23.64
C TYR A 131 1.25 30.77 -22.68
N LEU A 132 0.12 31.40 -22.34
CA LEU A 132 -0.98 30.79 -21.58
C LEU A 132 -2.21 30.68 -22.47
N ILE A 133 -2.90 29.54 -22.45
CA ILE A 133 -4.26 29.39 -22.99
C ILE A 133 -5.18 28.83 -21.91
N ASP A 134 -6.49 29.05 -22.03
CA ASP A 134 -7.46 28.51 -21.06
C ASP A 134 -7.46 26.96 -21.04
N ALA A 135 -7.58 26.37 -19.85
CA ALA A 135 -7.63 24.92 -19.66
C ALA A 135 -9.06 24.36 -19.56
N ASN A 136 -10.09 25.21 -19.53
CA ASN A 136 -11.51 24.88 -19.42
C ASN A 136 -11.85 24.01 -18.18
N HIS A 137 -10.96 24.00 -17.19
CA HIS A 137 -11.05 23.22 -15.95
C HIS A 137 -11.81 24.00 -14.86
N CYS A 138 -11.16 24.98 -14.24
CA CYS A 138 -11.76 25.92 -13.29
C CYS A 138 -11.40 27.36 -13.69
N PRO A 139 -12.08 28.39 -13.15
CA PRO A 139 -11.74 29.78 -13.44
C PRO A 139 -10.26 30.08 -13.16
N GLY A 140 -9.56 30.66 -14.14
CA GLY A 140 -8.13 30.97 -14.06
C GLY A 140 -7.18 29.80 -14.37
N ALA A 141 -7.69 28.59 -14.66
CA ALA A 141 -6.86 27.45 -15.04
C ALA A 141 -6.29 27.60 -16.46
N VAL A 142 -4.98 27.43 -16.61
CA VAL A 142 -4.28 27.61 -17.88
C VAL A 142 -3.35 26.45 -18.25
N GLN A 143 -3.25 26.19 -19.54
CA GLN A 143 -2.24 25.35 -20.15
C GLN A 143 -1.04 26.25 -20.51
N PHE A 144 0.18 25.84 -20.16
CA PHE A 144 1.39 26.58 -20.50
C PHE A 144 2.04 26.02 -21.78
N LEU A 145 2.37 26.89 -22.72
CA LEU A 145 3.02 26.54 -23.98
C LEU A 145 4.42 27.17 -23.97
N PHE A 146 5.46 26.32 -23.98
CA PHE A 146 6.87 26.74 -23.88
C PHE A 146 7.62 26.45 -25.18
N LYS A 147 8.24 27.47 -25.77
CA LYS A 147 9.16 27.36 -26.91
C LYS A 147 10.57 27.71 -26.43
N VAL A 148 11.35 26.66 -26.16
CA VAL A 148 12.65 26.71 -25.48
C VAL A 148 13.77 26.74 -26.54
N PRO A 149 14.74 27.67 -26.47
CA PRO A 149 15.82 27.77 -27.46
C PRO A 149 16.79 26.59 -27.40
N VAL A 150 17.35 26.25 -28.56
CA VAL A 150 18.28 25.14 -28.77
C VAL A 150 19.42 25.61 -29.68
N ASN A 151 20.61 25.02 -29.48
CA ASN A 151 21.80 25.26 -30.31
C ASN A 151 21.46 25.27 -31.82
N ASN A 152 22.16 26.15 -32.55
CA ASN A 152 21.98 26.39 -34.00
C ASN A 152 20.62 27.00 -34.38
N GLY A 153 20.03 27.82 -33.50
CA GLY A 153 18.85 28.64 -33.83
C GLY A 153 17.54 27.85 -33.96
N LYS A 154 17.47 26.67 -33.33
CA LYS A 154 16.26 25.84 -33.28
C LYS A 154 15.53 26.06 -31.95
N PHE A 155 14.30 25.57 -31.87
CA PHE A 155 13.50 25.58 -30.65
C PHE A 155 12.84 24.22 -30.45
N GLU A 156 12.69 23.82 -29.19
CA GLU A 156 11.84 22.69 -28.79
C GLU A 156 10.54 23.22 -28.18
N ARG A 157 9.42 22.58 -28.50
CA ARG A 157 8.07 23.02 -28.17
C ARG A 157 7.43 22.06 -27.17
N TYR A 158 7.04 22.57 -26.01
CA TYR A 158 6.39 21.80 -24.95
C TYR A 158 5.02 22.40 -24.61
N VAL A 159 4.02 21.54 -24.39
CA VAL A 159 2.70 21.95 -23.89
C VAL A 159 2.49 21.28 -22.54
N HIS A 160 2.23 22.05 -21.49
CA HIS A 160 1.87 21.53 -20.17
C HIS A 160 0.41 21.87 -19.87
N THR A 161 -0.46 20.86 -19.98
CA THR A 161 -1.91 21.03 -19.87
C THR A 161 -2.41 21.42 -18.47
N GLY A 162 -1.62 21.15 -17.42
CA GLY A 162 -2.12 21.24 -16.05
C GLY A 162 -3.18 20.16 -15.83
N ASP A 163 -4.32 20.56 -15.28
CA ASP A 163 -5.56 19.80 -15.32
C ASP A 163 -6.53 20.52 -16.27
N PHE A 164 -7.14 19.80 -17.22
CA PHE A 164 -7.85 20.44 -18.35
C PHE A 164 -9.04 19.65 -18.88
N ARG A 165 -10.08 20.35 -19.37
CA ARG A 165 -11.21 19.77 -20.12
C ARG A 165 -11.13 20.15 -21.59
N TYR A 166 -10.68 19.21 -22.41
CA TYR A 166 -10.73 19.37 -23.85
C TYR A 166 -12.16 19.65 -24.36
N CYS A 167 -12.29 20.66 -25.22
CA CYS A 167 -13.43 20.93 -26.10
C CYS A 167 -12.91 21.33 -27.48
N ASP A 168 -13.74 21.24 -28.52
CA ASP A 168 -13.29 21.55 -29.88
C ASP A 168 -12.91 23.03 -30.09
N ASP A 169 -13.43 23.95 -29.27
CA ASP A 169 -13.08 25.39 -29.33
C ASP A 169 -11.59 25.64 -29.04
N ILE A 170 -10.92 24.77 -28.26
CA ILE A 170 -9.48 24.85 -27.99
C ILE A 170 -8.65 24.68 -29.29
N LYS A 171 -9.20 24.05 -30.34
CA LYS A 171 -8.55 23.99 -31.67
C LYS A 171 -8.53 25.35 -32.39
N LEU A 172 -9.37 26.30 -31.98
CA LEU A 172 -9.46 27.62 -32.61
C LEU A 172 -8.37 28.58 -32.14
N GLU A 173 -7.70 28.30 -31.01
CA GLU A 173 -6.59 29.10 -30.50
C GLU A 173 -5.41 29.11 -31.49
N PRO A 174 -5.06 30.27 -32.10
CA PRO A 174 -4.00 30.34 -33.11
C PRO A 174 -2.63 29.96 -32.53
N VAL A 175 -2.40 30.30 -31.25
CA VAL A 175 -1.17 29.99 -30.52
C VAL A 175 -0.98 28.49 -30.37
N LEU A 176 -2.03 27.74 -30.01
CA LEU A 176 -1.94 26.29 -29.83
C LEU A 176 -1.68 25.56 -31.16
N ASN A 177 -2.20 26.08 -32.28
CA ASN A 177 -1.93 25.54 -33.60
C ASN A 177 -0.43 25.63 -33.97
N ALA A 178 0.30 26.65 -33.47
CA ALA A 178 1.76 26.74 -33.62
C ALA A 178 2.54 25.67 -32.81
N PHE A 179 1.87 24.88 -31.97
CA PHE A 179 2.43 23.77 -31.19
C PHE A 179 2.04 22.38 -31.74
N VAL A 180 1.37 22.29 -32.89
CA VAL A 180 1.19 21.01 -33.59
C VAL A 180 2.57 20.44 -33.99
N GLY A 181 2.81 19.17 -33.68
CA GLY A 181 4.12 18.51 -33.73
C GLY A 181 5.03 18.85 -32.54
N ALA A 182 4.48 19.18 -31.38
CA ALA A 182 5.24 19.46 -30.16
C ALA A 182 6.19 18.32 -29.77
N ASP A 183 7.34 18.65 -29.18
CA ASP A 183 8.34 17.70 -28.74
C ASP A 183 7.85 16.88 -27.53
N ALA A 184 7.11 17.50 -26.62
CA ALA A 184 6.33 16.76 -25.62
C ALA A 184 5.06 17.49 -25.17
N VAL A 185 4.02 16.72 -24.84
CA VAL A 185 2.82 17.18 -24.12
C VAL A 185 2.81 16.54 -22.73
N PHE A 186 2.79 17.37 -21.69
CA PHE A 186 2.56 16.98 -20.31
C PHE A 186 1.04 17.00 -20.08
N LEU A 187 0.45 15.80 -19.97
CA LEU A 187 -0.97 15.55 -20.17
C LEU A 187 -1.68 15.12 -18.88
N ASP A 188 -2.76 15.84 -18.51
CA ASP A 188 -3.75 15.37 -17.53
C ASP A 188 -4.20 13.96 -17.89
N THR A 189 -3.99 13.05 -16.97
CA THR A 189 -4.20 11.62 -17.17
C THR A 189 -5.18 11.02 -16.15
N THR A 190 -5.87 11.89 -15.40
CA THR A 190 -6.84 11.58 -14.33
C THR A 190 -7.89 10.54 -14.73
N TYR A 191 -8.44 10.66 -15.95
CA TYR A 191 -9.42 9.72 -16.50
C TYR A 191 -8.93 8.98 -17.76
N CYS A 192 -7.62 8.77 -17.90
CA CYS A 192 -7.01 8.04 -19.02
C CYS A 192 -7.27 6.51 -18.95
N HIS A 193 -8.53 6.09 -19.10
CA HIS A 193 -8.94 4.69 -19.22
C HIS A 193 -10.29 4.58 -19.98
N PRO A 194 -10.48 3.61 -20.91
CA PRO A 194 -11.71 3.39 -21.70
C PRO A 194 -13.04 3.12 -20.93
N LYS A 195 -13.04 3.26 -19.60
CA LYS A 195 -14.24 3.13 -18.76
C LYS A 195 -14.83 4.50 -18.38
N PHE A 196 -14.05 5.56 -18.53
CA PHE A 196 -14.43 6.93 -18.18
C PHE A 196 -14.90 7.66 -19.44
N ILE A 197 -16.17 7.42 -19.78
CA ILE A 197 -16.89 8.13 -20.84
C ILE A 197 -18.11 8.74 -20.15
N PHE A 198 -17.88 9.87 -19.47
CA PHE A 198 -18.92 10.67 -18.83
C PHE A 198 -19.47 11.73 -19.80
N PRO A 199 -20.72 12.18 -19.61
CA PRO A 199 -21.35 13.19 -20.47
C PRO A 199 -20.61 14.53 -20.51
N SER A 200 -21.07 15.41 -21.39
CA SER A 200 -20.64 16.80 -21.44
C SER A 200 -20.93 17.54 -20.12
N GLN A 201 -20.23 18.65 -19.91
CA GLN A 201 -20.54 19.59 -18.82
C GLN A 201 -21.98 20.11 -18.95
N GLN A 202 -22.46 20.35 -20.17
CA GLN A 202 -23.79 20.90 -20.44
C GLN A 202 -24.92 19.92 -20.10
N GLU A 203 -24.89 18.67 -20.59
CA GLU A 203 -25.91 17.66 -20.25
C GLU A 203 -26.03 17.43 -18.72
N SER A 204 -24.90 17.55 -18.02
CA SER A 204 -24.84 17.42 -16.57
C SER A 204 -25.43 18.64 -15.83
N ILE A 205 -25.28 19.84 -16.39
CA ILE A 205 -25.93 21.08 -15.92
C ILE A 205 -27.44 21.01 -16.19
N ASP A 206 -27.84 20.65 -17.41
CA ASP A 206 -29.23 20.51 -17.83
C ASP A 206 -29.99 19.51 -16.93
N TYR A 207 -29.33 18.42 -16.52
CA TYR A 207 -29.90 17.48 -15.56
C TYR A 207 -30.12 18.08 -14.17
N ILE A 208 -29.14 18.82 -13.63
CA ILE A 208 -29.26 19.47 -12.30
C ILE A 208 -30.38 20.51 -12.33
N VAL A 209 -30.36 21.40 -13.33
CA VAL A 209 -31.37 22.44 -13.51
C VAL A 209 -32.76 21.82 -13.69
N GLY A 210 -32.91 20.83 -14.58
CA GLY A 210 -34.19 20.15 -14.82
C GLY A 210 -34.74 19.39 -13.60
N VAL A 211 -33.87 18.92 -12.69
CA VAL A 211 -34.31 18.33 -11.41
C VAL A 211 -34.79 19.42 -10.44
N ILE A 212 -34.13 20.58 -10.36
CA ILE A 212 -34.55 21.72 -9.52
C ILE A 212 -35.88 22.30 -10.02
N GLU A 213 -35.96 22.63 -11.30
CA GLU A 213 -37.17 23.14 -11.98
C GLU A 213 -38.36 22.19 -11.75
N LYS A 214 -38.18 20.89 -12.05
CA LYS A 214 -39.21 19.88 -11.85
C LYS A 214 -39.63 19.75 -10.38
N SER A 215 -38.68 19.71 -9.45
CA SER A 215 -38.97 19.58 -8.02
C SER A 215 -39.70 20.81 -7.47
N GLY A 216 -39.46 22.00 -8.04
CA GLY A 216 -40.21 23.21 -7.76
C GLY A 216 -41.66 23.14 -8.26
N VAL A 217 -41.88 22.68 -9.50
CA VAL A 217 -43.22 22.58 -10.11
C VAL A 217 -44.07 21.48 -9.45
N GLU A 218 -43.51 20.31 -9.14
CA GLU A 218 -44.24 19.24 -8.41
C GLU A 218 -44.74 19.69 -7.02
N ASN A 219 -44.24 20.81 -6.51
CA ASN A 219 -44.56 21.38 -5.20
C ASN A 219 -45.54 22.57 -5.24
N GLN A 220 -45.95 23.07 -6.41
CA GLN A 220 -46.90 24.19 -6.56
C GLN A 220 -48.34 23.77 -6.19
N GLY A 221 -48.55 23.46 -4.91
CA GLY A 221 -49.82 22.97 -4.35
C GLY A 221 -49.70 22.32 -2.96
N SER A 222 -48.50 22.14 -2.41
CA SER A 222 -48.31 21.60 -1.05
C SER A 222 -47.25 22.39 -0.29
N LEU A 223 -47.58 22.84 0.93
CA LEU A 223 -46.66 23.57 1.82
C LEU A 223 -45.60 22.61 2.40
N LYS A 224 -44.61 22.29 1.58
CA LYS A 224 -43.49 21.40 1.91
C LYS A 224 -42.18 21.91 1.32
N ASN A 225 -41.57 22.90 1.97
CA ASN A 225 -40.30 23.49 1.56
C ASN A 225 -39.24 22.40 1.25
N ILE A 226 -38.58 22.51 0.10
CA ILE A 226 -37.46 21.66 -0.33
C ILE A 226 -36.18 22.47 -0.19
N LEU A 227 -35.13 21.87 0.37
CA LEU A 227 -33.77 22.43 0.36
C LEU A 227 -32.95 21.74 -0.73
N PHE A 228 -32.32 22.50 -1.61
CA PHE A 228 -31.41 22.01 -2.63
C PHE A 228 -29.97 22.23 -2.17
N LEU A 229 -29.17 21.16 -2.10
CA LEU A 229 -27.79 21.20 -1.63
C LEU A 229 -26.83 20.86 -2.78
N ILE A 230 -25.98 21.79 -3.20
CA ILE A 230 -25.00 21.56 -4.29
C ILE A 230 -23.60 21.42 -3.69
N ALA A 231 -22.99 20.24 -3.84
CA ALA A 231 -21.64 20.00 -3.34
C ALA A 231 -20.57 20.55 -4.30
N THR A 232 -19.66 21.41 -3.80
CA THR A 232 -18.59 22.02 -4.60
C THR A 232 -17.23 21.99 -3.86
N TYR A 233 -16.20 22.56 -4.49
CA TYR A 233 -14.87 22.76 -3.92
C TYR A 233 -14.62 24.26 -3.65
N VAL A 234 -13.43 24.61 -3.13
CA VAL A 234 -12.99 26.01 -2.94
C VAL A 234 -13.12 26.81 -4.24
N ILE A 235 -12.70 26.22 -5.37
CA ILE A 235 -12.92 26.71 -6.73
C ILE A 235 -13.22 25.51 -7.65
N GLY A 236 -14.09 25.70 -8.63
CA GLY A 236 -14.67 24.64 -9.46
C GLY A 236 -16.17 24.47 -9.19
N LYS A 237 -16.89 24.05 -10.23
CA LYS A 237 -18.36 23.95 -10.35
C LYS A 237 -19.12 25.27 -10.47
N GLU A 238 -18.47 26.43 -10.58
CA GLU A 238 -19.15 27.72 -10.72
C GLU A 238 -20.08 27.76 -11.94
N LYS A 239 -19.72 27.10 -13.06
CA LYS A 239 -20.60 26.95 -14.23
C LYS A 239 -21.98 26.34 -13.88
N ILE A 240 -22.04 25.41 -12.93
CA ILE A 240 -23.29 24.81 -12.45
C ILE A 240 -24.09 25.83 -11.64
N LEU A 241 -23.42 26.58 -10.76
CA LEU A 241 -24.07 27.57 -9.90
C LEU A 241 -24.68 28.72 -10.72
N MET A 242 -23.91 29.27 -11.67
CA MET A 242 -24.39 30.36 -12.53
C MET A 242 -25.58 29.92 -13.38
N GLU A 243 -25.56 28.72 -13.98
CA GLU A 243 -26.70 28.22 -14.75
C GLU A 243 -27.93 27.87 -13.89
N VAL A 244 -27.75 27.33 -12.69
CA VAL A 244 -28.85 27.10 -11.74
C VAL A 244 -29.49 28.44 -11.34
N SER A 245 -28.71 29.47 -11.01
CA SER A 245 -29.26 30.80 -10.71
C SER A 245 -30.00 31.39 -11.91
N ARG A 246 -29.34 31.43 -13.07
CA ARG A 246 -29.85 32.06 -14.30
C ARG A 246 -31.13 31.40 -14.82
N ARG A 247 -31.25 30.08 -14.72
CA ARG A 247 -32.41 29.33 -15.25
C ARG A 247 -33.51 29.11 -14.22
N CYS A 248 -33.16 28.69 -13.01
CA CYS A 248 -34.16 28.49 -11.95
C CYS A 248 -34.62 29.81 -11.30
N GLN A 249 -33.99 30.95 -11.63
CA GLN A 249 -34.28 32.29 -11.11
C GLN A 249 -34.19 32.35 -9.58
N ARG A 250 -33.05 31.90 -9.04
CA ARG A 250 -32.81 31.74 -7.60
C ARG A 250 -31.43 32.28 -7.22
N LYS A 251 -31.36 33.04 -6.13
CA LYS A 251 -30.08 33.29 -5.42
C LYS A 251 -29.45 31.96 -4.98
N ILE A 252 -28.14 31.95 -4.76
CA ILE A 252 -27.41 30.79 -4.25
C ILE A 252 -26.70 31.16 -2.94
N HIS A 253 -27.01 30.42 -1.87
CA HIS A 253 -26.36 30.61 -0.57
C HIS A 253 -24.96 29.98 -0.57
N VAL A 254 -23.98 30.75 -0.11
CA VAL A 254 -22.57 30.38 0.04
C VAL A 254 -22.04 30.90 1.38
N ASP A 255 -21.13 30.17 2.01
CA ASP A 255 -20.43 30.67 3.20
C ASP A 255 -19.52 31.88 2.88
N GLY A 256 -19.08 32.59 3.93
CA GLY A 256 -18.24 33.77 3.79
C GLY A 256 -16.92 33.53 3.05
N ARG A 257 -16.28 32.35 3.20
CA ARG A 257 -15.02 32.03 2.50
C ARG A 257 -15.29 31.82 1.01
N LYS A 258 -16.34 31.05 0.66
CA LYS A 258 -16.73 30.83 -0.73
C LYS A 258 -17.21 32.13 -1.38
N MET A 259 -17.91 33.00 -0.65
CA MET A 259 -18.24 34.36 -1.10
C MET A 259 -16.99 35.20 -1.38
N SER A 260 -15.97 35.19 -0.50
CA SER A 260 -14.71 35.89 -0.76
C SER A 260 -14.00 35.38 -2.01
N VAL A 261 -13.92 34.06 -2.22
CA VAL A 261 -13.37 33.48 -3.46
C VAL A 261 -14.18 33.90 -4.68
N LEU A 262 -15.52 33.88 -4.61
CA LEU A 262 -16.39 34.33 -5.69
C LEU A 262 -16.22 35.84 -5.99
N GLY A 263 -15.96 36.66 -4.98
CA GLY A 263 -15.57 38.06 -5.14
C GLY A 263 -14.30 38.23 -5.96
N VAL A 264 -13.24 37.45 -5.66
CA VAL A 264 -11.98 37.44 -6.44
C VAL A 264 -12.20 36.97 -7.89
N LEU A 265 -13.20 36.12 -8.13
CA LEU A 265 -13.63 35.68 -9.47
C LEU A 265 -14.56 36.67 -10.19
N GLY A 266 -14.90 37.81 -9.58
CA GLY A 266 -15.79 38.83 -10.15
C GLY A 266 -17.28 38.67 -9.83
N HIS A 267 -17.68 37.59 -9.16
CA HIS A 267 -19.08 37.24 -8.87
C HIS A 267 -19.63 37.80 -7.54
N GLY A 268 -18.87 38.64 -6.84
CA GLY A 268 -19.27 39.19 -5.54
C GLY A 268 -20.41 40.22 -5.61
N GLU A 269 -20.54 40.93 -6.73
CA GLU A 269 -21.52 42.03 -6.89
C GLU A 269 -22.69 41.68 -7.83
N ASP A 270 -22.64 40.53 -8.51
CA ASP A 270 -23.64 40.06 -9.49
C ASP A 270 -25.06 39.83 -8.90
N GLY A 271 -25.23 39.87 -7.58
CA GLY A 271 -26.50 39.59 -6.87
C GLY A 271 -26.94 38.12 -6.91
N VAL A 272 -26.23 37.27 -7.66
CA VAL A 272 -26.44 35.81 -7.80
C VAL A 272 -26.23 35.08 -6.47
N PHE A 273 -25.20 35.47 -5.73
CA PHE A 273 -24.80 34.81 -4.49
C PHE A 273 -25.27 35.58 -3.25
N THR A 274 -25.42 34.87 -2.14
CA THR A 274 -25.75 35.47 -0.84
C THR A 274 -25.11 34.70 0.31
N THR A 275 -24.77 35.39 1.39
CA THR A 275 -24.37 34.79 2.68
C THR A 275 -25.54 34.67 3.66
N VAL A 276 -26.75 35.08 3.26
CA VAL A 276 -27.96 35.04 4.10
C VAL A 276 -28.76 33.80 3.76
N GLU A 277 -28.68 32.79 4.63
CA GLU A 277 -29.28 31.47 4.40
C GLU A 277 -30.79 31.49 4.09
N SER A 278 -31.53 32.48 4.62
CA SER A 278 -32.98 32.61 4.47
C SER A 278 -33.42 33.28 3.17
N GLU A 279 -32.51 33.79 2.33
CA GLU A 279 -32.87 34.39 1.04
C GLU A 279 -33.09 33.36 -0.07
N THR A 280 -32.71 32.09 0.13
CA THR A 280 -32.80 31.05 -0.89
C THR A 280 -32.86 29.64 -0.31
N ASP A 281 -33.43 28.71 -1.08
CA ASP A 281 -33.45 27.28 -0.82
C ASP A 281 -32.39 26.51 -1.64
N VAL A 282 -31.46 27.20 -2.32
CA VAL A 282 -30.31 26.59 -3.02
C VAL A 282 -29.02 26.92 -2.28
N HIS A 283 -28.48 25.97 -1.52
CA HIS A 283 -27.29 26.16 -0.66
C HIS A 283 -26.10 25.36 -1.21
N VAL A 284 -24.94 26.02 -1.32
CA VAL A 284 -23.66 25.36 -1.60
C VAL A 284 -23.14 24.71 -0.33
N VAL A 285 -22.59 23.50 -0.44
CA VAL A 285 -22.10 22.72 0.71
C VAL A 285 -20.77 22.03 0.43
N GLY A 286 -19.99 21.83 1.50
CA GLY A 286 -18.86 20.91 1.46
C GLY A 286 -19.33 19.47 1.19
N TRP A 287 -18.55 18.71 0.42
CA TRP A 287 -18.86 17.35 -0.03
C TRP A 287 -19.31 16.40 1.09
N ASN A 288 -18.67 16.51 2.26
CA ASN A 288 -18.96 15.73 3.48
C ASN A 288 -20.37 15.98 4.08
N VAL A 289 -21.12 16.95 3.57
CA VAL A 289 -22.53 17.17 3.92
C VAL A 289 -23.43 16.12 3.25
N LEU A 290 -23.13 15.75 2.00
CA LEU A 290 -23.95 14.80 1.24
C LEU A 290 -23.44 13.36 1.34
N GLY A 291 -22.13 13.13 1.52
CA GLY A 291 -21.61 11.77 1.62
C GLY A 291 -20.09 11.63 1.50
N GLU A 292 -19.67 10.37 1.31
CA GLU A 292 -18.27 9.96 1.12
C GLU A 292 -18.17 8.95 -0.03
N THR A 293 -17.11 9.00 -0.84
CA THR A 293 -16.87 8.04 -1.94
C THR A 293 -15.73 7.07 -1.65
N TRP A 294 -15.93 6.09 -0.77
CA TRP A 294 -15.08 4.89 -0.79
C TRP A 294 -15.71 3.62 -0.19
N PRO A 295 -15.61 2.45 -0.87
CA PRO A 295 -15.26 2.23 -2.28
C PRO A 295 -16.45 2.48 -3.24
N TYR A 296 -17.55 3.04 -2.73
CA TYR A 296 -18.75 3.46 -3.44
C TYR A 296 -19.34 4.67 -2.69
N PHE A 297 -20.19 5.48 -3.33
CA PHE A 297 -20.82 6.63 -2.66
C PHE A 297 -21.74 6.18 -1.51
N ARG A 298 -21.51 6.73 -0.32
CA ARG A 298 -22.30 6.53 0.90
C ARG A 298 -23.03 7.83 1.25
N PRO A 299 -24.37 7.86 1.18
CA PRO A 299 -25.15 9.06 1.49
C PRO A 299 -25.13 9.38 2.99
N ASN A 300 -24.82 10.62 3.35
CA ASN A 300 -24.84 11.13 4.72
C ASN A 300 -26.23 11.67 5.09
N PHE A 301 -27.24 10.80 5.03
CA PHE A 301 -28.62 11.18 5.33
C PHE A 301 -28.76 11.75 6.76
N GLU A 302 -28.00 11.28 7.74
CA GLU A 302 -28.05 11.80 9.13
C GLU A 302 -27.62 13.27 9.25
N LYS A 303 -26.75 13.76 8.37
CA LYS A 303 -26.36 15.19 8.34
C LYS A 303 -27.34 16.04 7.52
N MET A 304 -27.97 15.46 6.49
CA MET A 304 -29.07 16.10 5.76
C MET A 304 -30.34 16.22 6.62
N ASP A 305 -30.62 15.24 7.47
CA ASP A 305 -31.72 15.19 8.45
C ASP A 305 -31.61 16.34 9.45
N LYS A 306 -30.43 16.52 10.06
CA LYS A 306 -30.15 17.68 10.93
C LYS A 306 -30.32 19.01 10.22
N ILE A 307 -29.74 19.18 9.03
CA ILE A 307 -29.87 20.42 8.25
C ILE A 307 -31.34 20.69 7.85
N MET A 308 -32.14 19.65 7.61
CA MET A 308 -33.56 19.75 7.32
C MET A 308 -34.34 20.28 8.53
N ASP A 309 -34.12 19.68 9.71
CA ASP A 309 -34.77 20.06 10.97
C ASP A 309 -34.31 21.46 11.44
N GLU A 310 -33.00 21.70 11.50
CA GLU A 310 -32.38 22.98 11.92
C GLU A 310 -32.86 24.17 11.09
N LYS A 311 -33.14 23.96 9.79
CA LYS A 311 -33.57 25.00 8.86
C LYS A 311 -35.07 24.95 8.49
N GLY A 312 -35.85 24.08 9.12
CA GLY A 312 -37.31 24.01 8.94
C GLY A 312 -37.79 23.58 7.55
N TYR A 313 -37.01 22.77 6.83
CA TYR A 313 -37.41 22.16 5.55
C TYR A 313 -38.12 20.82 5.76
N SER A 314 -38.69 20.27 4.68
CA SER A 314 -39.49 19.03 4.73
C SER A 314 -39.04 17.95 3.74
N LYS A 315 -38.13 18.33 2.83
CA LYS A 315 -37.44 17.47 1.85
C LYS A 315 -36.07 18.10 1.58
N VAL A 316 -35.04 17.28 1.35
CA VAL A 316 -33.72 17.76 0.90
C VAL A 316 -33.27 17.01 -0.34
N VAL A 317 -32.83 17.75 -1.36
CA VAL A 317 -32.33 17.23 -2.65
C VAL A 317 -30.87 17.65 -2.81
N GLY A 318 -29.95 16.70 -2.61
CA GLY A 318 -28.52 16.90 -2.77
C GLY A 318 -28.04 16.60 -4.18
N PHE A 319 -27.05 17.34 -4.67
CA PHE A 319 -26.33 17.11 -5.92
C PHE A 319 -24.84 16.92 -5.65
N VAL A 320 -24.28 15.82 -6.17
CA VAL A 320 -22.85 15.49 -6.09
C VAL A 320 -22.26 15.51 -7.51
N PRO A 321 -21.82 16.68 -8.01
CA PRO A 321 -21.23 16.82 -9.35
C PRO A 321 -19.76 16.34 -9.34
N THR A 322 -19.52 15.11 -9.78
CA THR A 322 -18.17 14.52 -9.89
C THR A 322 -18.10 13.34 -10.86
N GLY A 323 -17.08 13.33 -11.73
CA GLY A 323 -16.76 12.18 -12.60
C GLY A 323 -16.54 10.85 -11.86
N TRP A 324 -16.22 10.89 -10.56
CA TRP A 324 -16.06 9.71 -9.71
C TRP A 324 -17.37 8.93 -9.47
N THR A 325 -18.53 9.51 -9.77
CA THR A 325 -19.85 8.88 -9.56
C THR A 325 -20.37 8.08 -10.75
N TYR A 326 -19.56 7.84 -11.78
CA TYR A 326 -19.95 7.05 -12.96
C TYR A 326 -20.09 5.55 -12.65
N GLU A 327 -21.22 5.17 -12.03
CA GLU A 327 -21.65 3.77 -11.89
C GLU A 327 -22.10 3.23 -13.26
N VAL A 328 -21.53 2.10 -13.70
CA VAL A 328 -21.61 1.61 -15.08
C VAL A 328 -22.98 0.98 -15.43
N LYS A 329 -24.03 1.82 -15.45
CA LYS A 329 -25.38 1.49 -15.91
C LYS A 329 -25.80 2.49 -16.98
N ARG A 330 -26.02 1.98 -18.20
CA ARG A 330 -26.28 2.76 -19.41
C ARG A 330 -27.34 3.86 -19.19
N ASN A 331 -26.93 5.10 -19.45
CA ASN A 331 -27.77 6.26 -19.75
C ASN A 331 -28.75 6.71 -18.65
N LYS A 332 -28.46 6.47 -17.36
CA LYS A 332 -29.23 7.09 -16.25
C LYS A 332 -28.33 7.53 -15.09
N PHE A 333 -28.45 8.80 -14.72
CA PHE A 333 -27.87 9.38 -13.51
C PHE A 333 -28.32 8.60 -12.26
N SER A 334 -27.39 8.32 -11.35
CA SER A 334 -27.67 7.49 -10.18
C SER A 334 -28.22 8.33 -9.04
N VAL A 335 -29.42 7.99 -8.56
CA VAL A 335 -30.06 8.68 -7.43
C VAL A 335 -30.13 7.75 -6.23
N ARG A 336 -29.77 8.25 -5.04
CA ARG A 336 -29.97 7.58 -3.75
C ARG A 336 -31.15 8.26 -3.05
N LYS A 337 -32.22 7.52 -2.78
CA LYS A 337 -33.41 8.03 -2.06
C LYS A 337 -33.59 7.33 -0.72
N LYS A 338 -34.01 8.07 0.30
CA LYS A 338 -34.46 7.57 1.62
C LYS A 338 -35.44 8.59 2.20
N ASP A 339 -36.67 8.20 2.47
CA ASP A 339 -37.68 9.05 3.13
C ASP A 339 -37.80 10.44 2.46
N SER A 340 -37.54 11.53 3.18
CA SER A 340 -37.54 12.92 2.67
C SER A 340 -36.24 13.33 1.92
N PHE A 341 -35.30 12.42 1.69
CA PHE A 341 -33.98 12.72 1.15
C PHE A 341 -33.75 12.09 -0.23
N GLU A 342 -33.23 12.91 -1.15
CA GLU A 342 -32.73 12.46 -2.45
C GLU A 342 -31.30 12.97 -2.65
N ILE A 343 -30.39 12.14 -3.15
CA ILE A 343 -29.04 12.55 -3.56
C ILE A 343 -28.79 12.10 -5.00
N HIS A 344 -28.59 13.07 -5.87
CA HIS A 344 -28.30 12.91 -7.29
C HIS A 344 -26.79 12.86 -7.50
N LEU A 345 -26.31 11.72 -7.98
CA LEU A 345 -24.90 11.50 -8.31
C LEU A 345 -24.72 11.83 -9.80
N VAL A 346 -24.07 12.97 -10.06
CA VAL A 346 -23.98 13.58 -11.38
C VAL A 346 -22.52 13.48 -11.87
N PRO A 347 -22.22 12.76 -12.97
CA PRO A 347 -20.87 12.57 -13.51
C PRO A 347 -20.34 13.83 -14.24
N TYR A 348 -20.42 14.99 -13.60
CA TYR A 348 -19.85 16.24 -14.07
C TYR A 348 -18.33 16.26 -13.83
N SER A 349 -17.54 16.48 -14.89
CA SER A 349 -16.08 16.53 -14.82
C SER A 349 -15.50 17.82 -15.42
N GLU A 350 -14.47 18.33 -14.76
CA GLU A 350 -13.62 19.44 -15.21
C GLU A 350 -12.28 18.94 -15.78
N HIS A 351 -12.09 17.62 -15.82
CA HIS A 351 -11.01 16.97 -16.56
C HIS A 351 -11.57 16.23 -17.77
N SER A 352 -10.75 16.12 -18.81
CA SER A 352 -11.03 15.38 -20.05
C SER A 352 -11.36 13.90 -19.81
N ASN A 353 -12.31 13.38 -20.58
CA ASN A 353 -12.63 11.94 -20.65
C ASN A 353 -11.61 11.18 -21.54
N TYR A 354 -11.71 9.85 -21.61
CA TYR A 354 -10.74 9.04 -22.34
C TYR A 354 -10.65 9.34 -23.85
N ASP A 355 -11.78 9.63 -24.51
CA ASP A 355 -11.82 9.89 -25.94
C ASP A 355 -11.45 11.35 -26.26
N GLU A 356 -11.85 12.29 -25.39
CA GLU A 356 -11.42 13.69 -25.40
C GLU A 356 -9.89 13.83 -25.30
N LEU A 357 -9.25 13.10 -24.38
CA LEU A 357 -7.77 13.05 -24.26
C LEU A 357 -7.12 12.53 -25.55
N ARG A 358 -7.75 11.56 -26.22
CA ARG A 358 -7.22 10.97 -27.46
C ARG A 358 -7.38 11.91 -28.65
N GLU A 359 -8.52 12.61 -28.78
CA GLU A 359 -8.71 13.61 -29.82
C GLU A 359 -7.78 14.83 -29.65
N TYR A 360 -7.49 15.25 -28.40
CA TYR A 360 -6.51 16.30 -28.14
C TYR A 360 -5.08 15.90 -28.55
N VAL A 361 -4.62 14.70 -28.17
CA VAL A 361 -3.29 14.20 -28.58
C VAL A 361 -3.22 14.00 -30.10
N LYS A 362 -4.29 13.51 -30.74
CA LYS A 362 -4.42 13.33 -32.19
C LYS A 362 -4.44 14.66 -32.97
N PHE A 363 -4.92 15.74 -32.36
CA PHE A 363 -4.84 17.10 -32.89
C PHE A 363 -3.40 17.63 -32.82
N LEU A 364 -2.78 17.60 -31.63
CA LEU A 364 -1.41 18.11 -31.45
C LEU A 364 -0.32 17.25 -32.11
N LYS A 365 -0.55 15.95 -32.30
CA LYS A 365 0.42 14.95 -32.81
C LYS A 365 1.84 15.11 -32.22
N PRO A 366 1.99 15.14 -30.88
CA PRO A 366 3.29 15.35 -30.28
C PRO A 366 4.22 14.15 -30.50
N LYS A 367 5.53 14.34 -30.39
CA LYS A 367 6.50 13.23 -30.36
C LYS A 367 6.35 12.41 -29.08
N HIS A 368 6.13 13.05 -27.95
CA HIS A 368 6.02 12.39 -26.65
C HIS A 368 4.80 12.84 -25.84
N VAL A 369 4.16 11.89 -25.16
CA VAL A 369 3.14 12.14 -24.14
C VAL A 369 3.72 11.77 -22.79
N ILE A 370 3.80 12.75 -21.90
CA ILE A 370 4.30 12.63 -20.53
C ILE A 370 3.09 12.72 -19.59
N PRO A 371 2.75 11.67 -18.82
CA PRO A 371 1.60 11.71 -17.93
C PRO A 371 1.89 12.56 -16.69
N THR A 372 0.94 13.38 -16.26
CA THR A 372 1.04 14.18 -15.02
C THR A 372 0.41 13.48 -13.80
N VAL A 373 -0.47 12.49 -13.98
CA VAL A 373 -1.28 11.87 -12.91
C VAL A 373 -1.14 10.35 -12.88
N GLY A 374 -0.69 9.79 -11.74
CA GLY A 374 -0.55 8.34 -11.56
C GLY A 374 0.48 7.93 -10.48
N THR A 375 0.44 6.66 -10.05
CA THR A 375 1.16 6.16 -8.86
C THR A 375 2.66 5.94 -9.02
N ASP A 376 3.18 5.92 -10.26
CA ASP A 376 4.62 5.84 -10.58
C ASP A 376 5.06 6.98 -11.52
N VAL A 377 4.34 8.10 -11.55
CA VAL A 377 4.61 9.25 -12.46
C VAL A 377 5.97 9.92 -12.23
N GLU A 378 6.55 9.77 -11.04
CA GLU A 378 7.93 10.18 -10.73
C GLU A 378 9.00 9.32 -11.45
N LYS A 379 8.60 8.28 -12.22
CA LYS A 379 9.51 7.38 -12.96
C LYS A 379 9.05 7.22 -14.40
N LEU A 380 9.80 7.81 -15.34
CA LEU A 380 9.44 7.85 -16.76
C LEU A 380 9.33 6.46 -17.40
N ASP A 381 10.17 5.51 -16.98
CA ASP A 381 10.20 4.12 -17.45
C ASP A 381 9.34 3.17 -16.59
N SER A 382 8.37 3.72 -15.84
CA SER A 382 7.44 2.88 -15.10
C SER A 382 6.52 2.10 -16.02
N LYS A 383 6.20 0.85 -15.63
CA LYS A 383 5.20 0.03 -16.33
C LYS A 383 3.82 0.70 -16.43
N HIS A 384 3.53 1.64 -15.53
CA HIS A 384 2.31 2.43 -15.55
C HIS A 384 2.35 3.50 -16.66
N ALA A 385 3.44 4.29 -16.74
CA ALA A 385 3.64 5.24 -17.82
C ALA A 385 3.71 4.55 -19.19
N ASP A 386 4.37 3.38 -19.30
CA ASP A 386 4.37 2.55 -20.51
C ASP A 386 2.98 2.06 -20.93
N ALA A 387 2.15 1.64 -19.96
CA ALA A 387 0.78 1.24 -20.23
C ALA A 387 -0.08 2.44 -20.65
N MET A 388 0.14 3.60 -20.03
CA MET A 388 -0.57 4.84 -20.30
C MET A 388 -0.26 5.39 -21.69
N ARG A 389 1.02 5.46 -22.08
CA ARG A 389 1.48 5.89 -23.42
C ARG A 389 0.88 5.05 -24.55
N LYS A 390 0.59 3.76 -24.32
CA LYS A 390 -0.04 2.88 -25.33
C LYS A 390 -1.47 3.27 -25.72
N HIS A 391 -2.19 4.03 -24.90
CA HIS A 391 -3.51 4.56 -25.28
C HIS A 391 -3.43 5.63 -26.39
N PHE A 392 -2.23 6.15 -26.66
CA PHE A 392 -1.92 7.18 -27.66
C PHE A 392 -1.02 6.67 -28.81
N ALA A 393 -0.76 5.37 -28.89
CA ALA A 393 -0.06 4.77 -30.04
C ALA A 393 -0.85 5.05 -31.34
N GLY A 394 -0.15 5.36 -32.44
CA GLY A 394 -0.77 5.85 -33.68
C GLY A 394 -1.41 7.24 -33.63
N LEU A 395 -1.38 7.95 -32.49
CA LEU A 395 -1.86 9.35 -32.36
C LEU A 395 -0.72 10.37 -32.18
N VAL A 396 0.47 9.88 -31.83
CA VAL A 396 1.74 10.64 -31.73
C VAL A 396 2.51 10.63 -33.06
N ASP A 397 3.47 11.54 -33.24
CA ASP A 397 4.37 11.53 -34.40
C ASP A 397 5.41 10.41 -34.29
N GLU A 398 4.98 9.19 -34.62
CA GLU A 398 5.88 8.03 -34.65
C GLU A 398 7.01 8.14 -35.68
N MET A 399 6.90 8.98 -36.71
CA MET A 399 7.96 9.13 -37.71
C MET A 399 9.10 9.97 -37.15
N ALA A 400 8.80 11.08 -36.47
CA ALA A 400 9.80 11.85 -35.74
C ALA A 400 10.48 11.04 -34.64
N ILE A 401 9.72 10.24 -33.86
CA ILE A 401 10.31 9.34 -32.84
C ILE A 401 11.28 8.34 -33.47
N LYS A 402 10.90 7.72 -34.60
CA LYS A 402 11.75 6.73 -35.31
C LYS A 402 13.00 7.40 -35.89
N GLN A 403 12.90 8.61 -36.43
CA GLN A 403 14.06 9.37 -36.91
C GLN A 403 15.00 9.76 -35.76
N GLU A 404 14.49 10.26 -34.64
CA GLU A 404 15.33 10.61 -33.50
C GLU A 404 16.01 9.39 -32.89
N PHE A 405 15.29 8.27 -32.78
CA PHE A 405 15.85 6.98 -32.36
C PHE A 405 17.02 6.56 -33.27
N LEU A 406 16.83 6.60 -34.60
CA LEU A 406 17.89 6.28 -35.57
C LEU A 406 19.10 7.23 -35.47
N MET A 407 18.86 8.54 -35.31
CA MET A 407 19.92 9.53 -35.14
C MET A 407 20.80 9.27 -33.90
N ARG A 408 20.28 8.61 -32.85
CA ARG A 408 21.06 8.21 -31.67
C ARG A 408 22.00 7.01 -31.91
N PHE A 409 21.92 6.32 -33.05
CA PHE A 409 22.85 5.23 -33.43
C PHE A 409 23.97 5.66 -34.40
N HIS A 410 23.94 6.89 -34.91
CA HIS A 410 25.03 7.43 -35.73
C HIS A 410 26.12 8.03 -34.82
N PRO A 411 27.39 7.58 -34.89
CA PRO A 411 28.46 8.15 -34.07
C PRO A 411 28.74 9.61 -34.46
N CYS A 412 28.49 10.53 -33.53
CA CYS A 412 28.92 11.91 -33.67
C CYS A 412 30.44 11.97 -33.42
N VAL A 413 31.22 12.18 -34.48
CA VAL A 413 32.68 12.36 -34.38
C VAL A 413 32.97 13.72 -33.78
N GLN A 414 33.32 13.76 -32.49
CA GLN A 414 33.89 14.95 -31.86
C GLN A 414 35.38 15.05 -32.17
N GLY A 415 35.84 16.21 -32.65
CA GLY A 415 37.25 16.40 -32.98
C GLY A 415 37.63 17.83 -33.37
N LYS A 416 38.09 18.59 -32.37
CA LYS A 416 38.95 19.79 -32.46
C LYS A 416 38.39 21.11 -33.00
N GLU A 417 38.59 22.16 -32.19
CA GLU A 417 38.96 23.52 -32.63
C GLU A 417 40.40 23.45 -33.21
N ASP A 418 40.84 24.19 -34.23
CA ASP A 418 40.90 25.65 -34.31
C ASP A 418 41.56 26.10 -35.67
N VAL A 419 41.46 27.40 -36.01
CA VAL A 419 42.21 28.18 -37.06
C VAL A 419 41.98 27.91 -38.58
N ASP A 420 41.67 29.01 -39.28
CA ASP A 420 41.70 29.38 -40.72
C ASP A 420 42.23 28.41 -41.81
N ALA A 421 41.48 28.27 -42.93
CA ALA A 421 41.68 29.12 -44.14
C ALA A 421 40.93 28.67 -45.44
N LYS A 422 40.27 29.64 -46.09
CA LYS A 422 39.99 29.78 -47.56
C LYS A 422 39.06 28.82 -48.35
N GLU A 423 38.32 29.47 -49.27
CA GLU A 423 37.99 29.14 -50.69
C GLU A 423 38.09 27.68 -51.17
N SER A 424 37.16 27.09 -51.93
CA SER A 424 35.87 27.51 -52.53
C SER A 424 35.16 26.22 -53.03
N GLY A 425 33.88 26.15 -53.46
CA GLY A 425 32.80 27.12 -53.57
C GLY A 425 31.88 26.73 -54.75
N LEU A 426 30.56 26.60 -54.52
CA LEU A 426 29.53 26.50 -55.57
C LEU A 426 28.15 26.77 -54.95
N ALA A 427 27.37 27.66 -55.55
CA ALA A 427 26.11 28.13 -55.00
C ALA A 427 24.89 27.36 -55.54
N LEU A 428 23.85 27.23 -54.72
CA LEU A 428 22.49 26.96 -55.19
C LEU A 428 21.61 28.19 -54.92
N VAL A 429 20.86 28.61 -55.94
CA VAL A 429 20.17 29.90 -55.97
C VAL A 429 18.73 29.75 -55.46
N ARG A 430 18.25 30.74 -54.69
CA ARG A 430 16.85 30.87 -54.28
C ARG A 430 15.93 31.02 -55.49
N ILE A 431 14.67 30.59 -55.37
CA ILE A 431 13.51 31.39 -55.79
C ILE A 431 12.30 30.98 -54.94
N THR A 432 11.38 31.93 -54.76
CA THR A 432 10.19 31.85 -53.89
C THR A 432 8.99 31.23 -54.60
N GLU A 433 8.01 30.81 -53.81
CA GLU A 433 6.66 30.44 -54.27
C GLU A 433 5.92 31.63 -54.91
N GLN A 434 5.06 31.38 -55.90
CA GLN A 434 3.78 32.10 -56.00
C GLN A 434 2.71 31.34 -56.80
N GLU A 435 1.60 31.10 -56.11
CA GLU A 435 0.19 31.00 -56.53
C GLU A 435 -0.29 30.72 -57.98
N ASN A 436 -1.40 29.97 -58.01
CA ASN A 436 -2.71 30.30 -58.64
C ASN A 436 -3.27 29.53 -59.87
N THR A 437 -4.54 29.12 -59.69
CA THR A 437 -5.64 28.93 -60.66
C THR A 437 -5.56 27.93 -61.83
N ASN A 438 -6.40 26.89 -61.73
CA ASN A 438 -7.35 26.38 -62.74
C ASN A 438 -7.08 26.62 -64.24
N GLY A 439 -6.77 25.55 -64.98
CA GLY A 439 -6.87 25.48 -66.45
C GLY A 439 -7.45 24.14 -66.89
N SER A 440 -8.44 24.15 -67.80
CA SER A 440 -9.26 22.97 -68.13
C SER A 440 -8.93 22.33 -69.48
N THR A 441 -9.03 20.99 -69.51
CA THR A 441 -9.38 20.11 -70.67
C THR A 441 -8.41 19.90 -71.85
N HIS A 442 -8.38 18.63 -72.29
CA HIS A 442 -7.96 18.06 -73.59
C HIS A 442 -6.44 17.93 -73.90
N THR A 443 -5.93 16.87 -74.57
CA THR A 443 -6.50 15.54 -74.96
C THR A 443 -5.41 14.57 -75.45
N LEU A 444 -5.38 13.32 -74.92
CA LEU A 444 -4.78 12.06 -75.46
C LEU A 444 -3.26 12.04 -75.86
N VAL A 445 -2.56 10.91 -76.05
CA VAL A 445 -2.88 9.45 -76.10
C VAL A 445 -1.76 8.63 -75.41
N SER A 446 -2.08 7.47 -74.80
CA SER A 446 -1.16 6.34 -74.47
C SER A 446 -0.04 6.59 -73.42
N ILE A 447 0.47 5.60 -72.66
CA ILE A 447 0.55 4.13 -72.85
C ILE A 447 -0.25 3.34 -71.79
N ILE A 448 -0.68 2.14 -72.16
CA ILE A 448 -1.63 1.28 -71.43
C ILE A 448 -0.91 0.10 -70.73
N LYS A 449 -1.18 -0.07 -69.42
CA LYS A 449 -1.78 -1.30 -68.89
C LYS A 449 -2.50 -1.00 -67.57
N GLN A 450 -3.55 -1.77 -67.30
CA GLN A 450 -4.72 -1.30 -66.54
C GLN A 450 -5.15 -2.34 -65.50
N GLU A 451 -5.82 -1.85 -64.45
CA GLU A 451 -6.51 -2.61 -63.40
C GLU A 451 -7.91 -3.09 -63.89
N ASN A 452 -8.83 -3.31 -62.95
CA ASN A 452 -10.31 -3.31 -63.08
C ASN A 452 -10.99 -4.60 -63.57
N GLU A 453 -12.25 -4.92 -63.22
CA GLU A 453 -13.22 -4.54 -62.14
C GLU A 453 -14.18 -5.79 -62.02
N ASP A 454 -15.40 -5.92 -61.47
CA ASP A 454 -16.60 -5.10 -61.14
C ASP A 454 -17.58 -6.04 -60.32
N THR A 455 -18.84 -5.82 -59.88
CA THR A 455 -19.84 -4.72 -59.93
C THR A 455 -20.80 -4.77 -58.69
N SER A 456 -20.99 -3.65 -57.98
CA SER A 456 -22.25 -3.09 -57.40
C SER A 456 -23.33 -3.87 -56.57
N SER A 457 -24.10 -3.06 -55.80
CA SER A 457 -25.59 -3.06 -55.65
C SER A 457 -26.26 -3.47 -54.31
N ASP A 458 -27.46 -2.91 -54.11
CA ASP A 458 -28.12 -2.52 -52.85
C ASP A 458 -28.89 -3.57 -52.01
N SER A 459 -28.70 -3.47 -50.69
CA SER A 459 -29.72 -3.41 -49.61
C SER A 459 -30.82 -4.51 -49.38
N LYS A 460 -31.04 -4.75 -48.07
CA LYS A 460 -32.26 -5.26 -47.37
C LYS A 460 -32.61 -6.76 -47.32
N SER A 461 -32.57 -7.24 -46.06
CA SER A 461 -33.59 -8.04 -45.33
C SER A 461 -33.47 -9.57 -45.17
N CYS A 462 -33.42 -9.96 -43.88
CA CYS A 462 -34.13 -11.06 -43.19
C CYS A 462 -34.05 -12.54 -43.67
N ASN A 463 -33.56 -13.40 -42.76
CA ASN A 463 -34.00 -14.77 -42.36
C ASN A 463 -34.71 -15.68 -43.41
N ALA A 464 -34.42 -16.98 -43.56
CA ALA A 464 -34.28 -17.99 -42.49
C ALA A 464 -33.84 -19.40 -43.00
N ALA A 465 -33.62 -20.33 -42.05
CA ALA A 465 -33.91 -21.78 -42.07
C ALA A 465 -33.10 -22.79 -42.96
N ASP A 466 -32.38 -23.67 -42.24
CA ASP A 466 -32.45 -25.16 -42.26
C ASP A 466 -31.84 -26.09 -43.33
N MET A 467 -31.32 -27.20 -42.76
CA MET A 467 -31.19 -28.60 -43.23
C MET A 467 -29.99 -29.12 -44.07
N ASP A 468 -29.24 -30.04 -43.43
CA ASP A 468 -28.98 -31.45 -43.83
C ASP A 468 -28.23 -31.78 -45.16
N THR A 469 -27.45 -32.88 -45.31
CA THR A 469 -27.34 -34.15 -44.54
C THR A 469 -26.02 -34.93 -44.77
N VAL A 470 -25.79 -35.97 -43.94
CA VAL A 470 -25.10 -37.27 -44.24
C VAL A 470 -23.55 -37.39 -44.20
N ILE A 471 -23.12 -38.60 -43.81
CA ILE A 471 -21.75 -39.13 -43.60
C ILE A 471 -21.58 -40.40 -44.49
N PRO A 472 -20.36 -40.91 -44.73
CA PRO A 472 -20.04 -42.22 -44.11
C PRO A 472 -18.58 -42.38 -43.64
N SER A 473 -18.29 -43.52 -43.00
CA SER A 473 -17.08 -43.82 -42.23
C SER A 473 -16.30 -45.04 -42.73
N SER A 474 -15.03 -45.18 -42.32
CA SER A 474 -14.37 -46.50 -42.17
C SER A 474 -13.09 -46.42 -41.31
N PHE A 475 -12.77 -47.54 -40.65
CA PHE A 475 -11.55 -47.84 -39.88
C PHE A 475 -11.01 -49.21 -40.35
N PRO A 476 -9.72 -49.50 -40.15
CA PRO A 476 -9.34 -50.78 -39.54
C PRO A 476 -8.23 -50.66 -38.47
N GLN A 477 -7.91 -51.77 -37.80
CA GLN A 477 -6.97 -51.89 -36.67
C GLN A 477 -5.67 -52.62 -37.04
N GLY A 478 -4.62 -52.48 -36.22
CA GLY A 478 -3.43 -53.36 -36.25
C GLY A 478 -2.37 -53.05 -35.18
N GLU A 479 -1.86 -54.10 -34.53
CA GLU A 479 -0.72 -54.15 -33.57
C GLU A 479 -0.01 -55.53 -33.73
N PRO A 480 1.13 -55.84 -33.07
CA PRO A 480 2.40 -55.10 -33.05
C PRO A 480 3.63 -56.01 -33.30
N VAL A 481 4.79 -55.48 -33.72
CA VAL A 481 6.08 -56.23 -33.79
C VAL A 481 7.27 -55.34 -33.39
N SER A 482 8.30 -55.92 -32.77
CA SER A 482 9.50 -55.25 -32.24
C SER A 482 10.62 -55.02 -33.29
N PRO A 483 11.54 -54.05 -33.08
CA PRO A 483 12.57 -53.68 -34.07
C PRO A 483 13.88 -54.49 -33.97
N GLY A 484 14.70 -54.40 -35.02
CA GLY A 484 16.10 -54.82 -35.05
C GLY A 484 16.97 -53.78 -35.78
N LEU A 485 18.28 -53.74 -35.50
CA LEU A 485 19.21 -52.74 -36.04
C LEU A 485 19.53 -52.99 -37.53
N GLU A 486 19.49 -51.93 -38.33
CA GLU A 486 20.12 -51.88 -39.67
C GLU A 486 21.43 -51.09 -39.64
N LYS A 487 22.29 -51.29 -40.65
CA LYS A 487 23.57 -50.59 -40.79
C LYS A 487 23.40 -49.30 -41.59
N ILE A 488 23.51 -48.18 -40.89
CA ILE A 488 23.64 -46.82 -41.43
C ILE A 488 24.83 -46.75 -42.43
N SER A 489 24.66 -46.04 -43.54
CA SER A 489 25.64 -45.91 -44.62
C SER A 489 26.72 -44.84 -44.33
N GLU A 490 27.75 -44.78 -45.18
CA GLU A 490 28.79 -43.74 -45.08
C GLU A 490 28.28 -42.34 -45.44
N GLY A 491 27.24 -42.23 -46.27
CA GLY A 491 26.62 -40.94 -46.60
C GLY A 491 25.87 -40.34 -45.40
N ASP A 492 25.03 -41.16 -44.76
CA ASP A 492 24.25 -40.72 -43.59
C ASP A 492 25.15 -40.35 -42.40
N MET A 493 26.32 -40.99 -42.26
CA MET A 493 27.30 -40.58 -41.23
C MET A 493 27.97 -39.22 -41.52
N GLU A 494 28.11 -38.82 -42.79
CA GLU A 494 28.62 -37.49 -43.13
C GLU A 494 27.55 -36.41 -42.87
N GLU A 495 26.28 -36.69 -43.18
CA GLU A 495 25.13 -35.82 -42.83
C GLU A 495 24.98 -35.64 -41.30
N ILE A 496 25.06 -36.74 -40.54
CA ILE A 496 25.11 -36.73 -39.06
C ILE A 496 26.31 -35.92 -38.54
N LEU A 497 27.45 -35.94 -39.23
CA LEU A 497 28.63 -35.15 -38.85
C LEU A 497 28.46 -33.67 -39.17
N GLU A 498 27.84 -33.30 -40.30
CA GLU A 498 27.51 -31.90 -40.61
C GLU A 498 26.48 -31.33 -39.62
N GLU A 499 25.44 -32.09 -39.26
CA GLU A 499 24.46 -31.68 -38.23
C GLU A 499 25.13 -31.47 -36.87
N LEU A 500 25.99 -32.41 -36.45
CA LEU A 500 26.78 -32.27 -35.23
C LEU A 500 27.75 -31.07 -35.31
N GLN A 501 28.31 -30.77 -36.49
CA GLN A 501 29.20 -29.62 -36.68
C GLN A 501 28.48 -28.28 -36.54
N GLY A 502 27.21 -28.21 -36.94
CA GLY A 502 26.35 -27.04 -36.71
C GLY A 502 25.98 -26.81 -35.24
N CYS A 503 26.07 -27.86 -34.40
CA CYS A 503 25.68 -27.83 -32.98
C CYS A 503 26.87 -27.61 -32.02
N LEU A 504 28.09 -27.95 -32.43
CA LEU A 504 29.29 -27.90 -31.59
C LEU A 504 30.18 -26.67 -31.88
N PRO A 505 31.04 -26.24 -30.93
CA PRO A 505 31.95 -25.12 -31.15
C PRO A 505 32.96 -25.40 -32.27
N THR A 506 33.32 -24.37 -33.04
CA THR A 506 34.21 -24.47 -34.22
C THR A 506 35.64 -24.91 -33.95
N TRP A 507 36.03 -25.09 -32.68
CA TRP A 507 37.32 -25.66 -32.27
C TRP A 507 37.26 -27.18 -32.03
N VAL A 508 36.07 -27.79 -32.02
CA VAL A 508 35.91 -29.25 -31.92
C VAL A 508 36.25 -29.87 -33.27
N THR A 509 37.13 -30.86 -33.27
CA THR A 509 37.62 -31.52 -34.49
C THR A 509 36.73 -32.68 -34.91
N LYS A 510 36.69 -32.99 -36.21
CA LYS A 510 35.91 -34.13 -36.77
C LYS A 510 36.25 -35.49 -36.11
N GLY A 511 37.47 -35.65 -35.58
CA GLY A 511 37.83 -36.83 -34.77
C GLY A 511 37.06 -36.90 -33.45
N GLN A 512 37.09 -35.82 -32.66
CA GLN A 512 36.34 -35.73 -31.39
C GLN A 512 34.82 -35.87 -31.60
N MET A 513 34.32 -35.43 -32.76
CA MET A 513 32.91 -35.60 -33.16
C MET A 513 32.55 -37.07 -33.42
N LEU A 514 33.42 -37.82 -34.09
CA LEU A 514 33.27 -39.27 -34.26
C LEU A 514 33.36 -39.99 -32.91
N ASP A 515 34.25 -39.56 -32.00
CA ASP A 515 34.33 -40.11 -30.64
C ASP A 515 33.03 -39.87 -29.86
N LEU A 516 32.48 -38.66 -29.87
CA LEU A 516 31.19 -38.33 -29.24
C LEU A 516 30.02 -39.17 -29.79
N LEU A 517 29.96 -39.34 -31.11
CA LEU A 517 28.97 -40.21 -31.75
C LEU A 517 29.17 -41.69 -31.40
N SER A 518 30.41 -42.13 -31.16
CA SER A 518 30.71 -43.51 -30.71
C SER A 518 30.28 -43.78 -29.27
N ILE A 519 30.31 -42.76 -28.40
CA ILE A 519 29.86 -42.83 -27.00
C ILE A 519 28.32 -42.80 -26.91
N SER A 520 27.65 -42.17 -27.88
CA SER A 520 26.22 -41.81 -27.81
C SER A 520 25.34 -42.64 -28.76
N ASP A 521 25.78 -43.84 -29.15
CA ASP A 521 25.12 -44.73 -30.14
C ASP A 521 24.66 -43.99 -31.43
N LYS A 522 25.47 -43.02 -31.86
CA LYS A 522 25.25 -42.11 -33.00
C LYS A 522 24.05 -41.16 -32.89
N ASN A 523 23.42 -41.02 -31.72
CA ASN A 523 22.41 -39.98 -31.51
C ASN A 523 23.07 -38.59 -31.38
N VAL A 524 22.83 -37.72 -32.37
CA VAL A 524 23.28 -36.32 -32.40
C VAL A 524 22.88 -35.56 -31.13
N VAL A 525 21.65 -35.75 -30.64
CA VAL A 525 21.10 -35.01 -29.50
C VAL A 525 21.83 -35.38 -28.20
N ASP A 526 22.11 -36.68 -28.00
CA ASP A 526 22.81 -37.16 -26.81
C ASP A 526 24.30 -36.81 -26.89
N ALA A 527 24.93 -36.89 -28.08
CA ALA A 527 26.32 -36.49 -28.31
C ALA A 527 26.58 -35.00 -28.02
N VAL A 528 25.68 -34.12 -28.46
CA VAL A 528 25.77 -32.68 -28.18
C VAL A 528 25.52 -32.39 -26.69
N SER A 529 24.56 -33.08 -26.07
CA SER A 529 24.26 -32.93 -24.64
C SER A 529 25.45 -33.36 -23.78
N TYR A 530 26.00 -34.54 -24.04
CA TYR A 530 27.18 -35.10 -23.37
C TYR A 530 28.39 -34.16 -23.47
N PHE A 531 28.64 -33.58 -24.66
CA PHE A 531 29.72 -32.61 -24.86
C PHE A 531 29.57 -31.36 -23.99
N TYR A 532 28.41 -30.69 -24.01
CA TYR A 532 28.23 -29.44 -23.27
C TYR A 532 28.10 -29.67 -21.76
N GLU A 533 27.62 -30.83 -21.30
CA GLU A 533 27.69 -31.22 -19.89
C GLU A 533 29.16 -31.38 -19.45
N HIS A 534 30.01 -32.06 -20.23
CA HIS A 534 31.45 -32.18 -19.94
C HIS A 534 32.22 -30.84 -20.07
N GLU A 535 31.87 -29.96 -21.02
CA GLU A 535 32.48 -28.63 -21.10
C GLU A 535 32.09 -27.78 -19.88
N THR A 536 30.85 -27.91 -19.40
CA THR A 536 30.38 -27.23 -18.19
C THR A 536 31.10 -27.75 -16.95
N GLU A 537 31.16 -29.06 -16.75
CA GLU A 537 31.90 -29.67 -15.63
C GLU A 537 33.39 -29.31 -15.67
N TYR A 538 34.03 -29.32 -16.85
CA TYR A 538 35.42 -28.89 -16.99
C TYR A 538 35.61 -27.41 -16.65
N ARG A 539 34.70 -26.52 -17.09
CA ARG A 539 34.75 -25.09 -16.73
C ARG A 539 34.48 -24.86 -15.24
N GLU A 540 33.59 -25.62 -14.61
CA GLU A 540 33.35 -25.55 -13.17
C GLU A 540 34.55 -26.08 -12.37
N GLN A 541 35.19 -27.17 -12.80
CA GLN A 541 36.43 -27.70 -12.20
C GLN A 541 37.62 -26.73 -12.36
N VAL A 542 37.79 -26.11 -13.53
CA VAL A 542 38.81 -25.07 -13.76
C VAL A 542 38.50 -23.81 -12.95
N THR A 543 37.23 -23.42 -12.82
CA THR A 543 36.84 -22.26 -11.99
C THR A 543 37.04 -22.53 -10.50
N ALA A 544 36.75 -23.74 -10.03
CA ALA A 544 37.03 -24.18 -8.66
C ALA A 544 38.53 -24.28 -8.39
N SER A 545 39.33 -24.71 -9.37
CA SER A 545 40.80 -24.73 -9.24
C SER A 545 41.36 -23.31 -9.17
N ASN A 546 40.87 -22.40 -10.02
CA ASN A 546 41.31 -21.00 -10.05
C ASN A 546 40.81 -20.18 -8.84
N SER A 547 39.71 -20.58 -8.20
CA SER A 547 39.21 -19.90 -6.99
C SER A 547 40.07 -20.19 -5.75
N VAL A 548 40.90 -21.25 -5.77
CA VAL A 548 41.91 -21.54 -4.74
C VAL A 548 43.18 -20.69 -4.93
N THR A 549 43.40 -20.09 -6.10
CA THR A 549 44.60 -19.32 -6.44
C THR A 549 44.33 -17.82 -6.59
N SER A 550 43.89 -17.15 -5.51
CA SER A 550 43.82 -15.67 -5.46
C SER A 550 44.15 -15.06 -4.09
N SER A 551 44.98 -15.73 -3.29
CA SER A 551 45.61 -15.14 -2.11
C SER A 551 47.06 -15.59 -1.95
N PHE A 552 47.97 -14.62 -1.77
CA PHE A 552 49.41 -14.75 -1.50
C PHE A 552 50.34 -15.28 -2.60
N GLU A 553 51.03 -14.34 -3.26
CA GLU A 553 52.50 -14.43 -3.37
C GLU A 553 53.15 -13.14 -2.85
N ALA A 554 53.92 -13.25 -1.77
CA ALA A 554 55.04 -12.36 -1.44
C ALA A 554 55.94 -13.04 -0.39
N ASN A 555 57.18 -13.38 -0.80
CA ASN A 555 58.35 -13.71 0.04
C ASN A 555 58.38 -15.05 0.82
N SER A 556 58.95 -16.08 0.17
CA SER A 556 60.07 -16.96 0.67
C SER A 556 60.04 -17.56 2.10
N ALA A 557 60.25 -18.86 2.33
CA ALA A 557 61.43 -19.64 1.91
C ALA A 557 61.36 -21.16 2.22
N ASN A 558 62.31 -21.93 1.66
CA ASN A 558 62.83 -23.26 2.03
C ASN A 558 61.97 -24.55 1.89
N GLU A 559 62.35 -25.34 0.86
CA GLU A 559 62.72 -26.77 0.89
C GLU A 559 61.72 -27.91 1.27
N SER A 560 61.29 -28.61 0.19
CA SER A 560 61.56 -30.05 -0.07
C SER A 560 60.47 -31.14 0.12
N ALA A 561 60.63 -32.21 -0.69
CA ALA A 561 60.10 -33.58 -0.54
C ALA A 561 58.59 -33.88 -0.70
N LEU A 562 58.12 -33.89 -1.95
CA LEU A 562 57.15 -34.86 -2.48
C LEU A 562 57.88 -36.18 -2.89
N PRO A 563 57.22 -37.28 -3.35
CA PRO A 563 55.80 -37.70 -3.29
C PRO A 563 55.59 -39.18 -2.82
N SER A 564 54.33 -39.63 -2.65
CA SER A 564 53.83 -40.90 -3.28
C SER A 564 52.33 -41.18 -3.04
N THR A 565 51.56 -41.25 -4.13
CA THR A 565 50.27 -41.98 -4.29
C THR A 565 50.55 -43.46 -4.70
N PRO A 566 49.59 -44.37 -5.05
CA PRO A 566 48.11 -44.30 -5.10
C PRO A 566 47.37 -45.56 -4.51
N CYS A 567 46.10 -45.73 -4.89
CA CYS A 567 45.25 -46.96 -4.92
C CYS A 567 44.55 -47.40 -3.60
N LEU A 568 43.25 -47.75 -3.52
CA LEU A 568 42.23 -48.38 -4.43
C LEU A 568 42.15 -49.92 -4.25
N GLY A 569 41.13 -50.43 -3.53
CA GLY A 569 41.02 -51.86 -3.18
C GLY A 569 39.71 -52.31 -2.51
N LYS A 570 38.79 -52.85 -3.32
CA LYS A 570 37.48 -53.46 -3.03
C LYS A 570 37.38 -54.57 -1.94
N SER A 571 36.32 -54.47 -1.11
CA SER A 571 35.23 -55.48 -0.92
C SER A 571 35.31 -56.65 0.12
N LEU A 572 34.11 -57.24 0.35
CA LEU A 572 33.72 -58.57 0.89
C LEU A 572 33.51 -58.82 2.42
N GLN A 573 32.21 -58.92 2.77
CA GLN A 573 31.51 -60.02 3.46
C GLN A 573 31.89 -60.57 4.87
N GLN A 574 30.83 -60.81 5.67
CA GLN A 574 30.53 -61.96 6.57
C GLN A 574 31.57 -62.41 7.64
N GLY A 575 31.19 -62.78 8.86
CA GLY A 575 29.86 -62.85 9.50
C GLY A 575 29.88 -63.52 10.90
N GLU A 576 28.70 -63.69 11.48
CA GLU A 576 28.32 -64.64 12.55
C GLU A 576 29.05 -64.69 13.92
N THR A 577 28.39 -64.09 14.92
CA THR A 577 28.05 -64.65 16.27
C THR A 577 29.13 -65.20 17.23
N THR A 578 29.08 -64.72 18.48
CA THR A 578 28.87 -65.54 19.71
C THR A 578 28.54 -64.63 20.91
N ALA A 579 28.18 -65.17 22.08
CA ALA A 579 27.48 -64.39 23.13
C ALA A 579 27.89 -64.67 24.60
N SER A 580 27.56 -63.69 25.46
CA SER A 580 27.29 -63.78 26.91
C SER A 580 28.43 -64.06 27.91
N SER A 581 28.81 -63.02 28.68
CA SER A 581 28.46 -62.84 30.11
C SER A 581 28.96 -61.45 30.58
N LYS A 582 28.29 -60.64 31.43
CA LYS A 582 27.72 -60.84 32.79
C LYS A 582 28.83 -61.08 33.84
N THR A 583 28.78 -60.54 35.08
CA THR A 583 27.60 -60.32 35.95
C THR A 583 27.90 -59.38 37.17
N VAL A 584 26.83 -59.02 37.95
CA VAL A 584 26.80 -58.83 39.44
C VAL A 584 27.31 -57.48 40.05
N LYS A 585 26.70 -56.81 41.06
CA LYS A 585 25.40 -56.76 41.83
C LYS A 585 25.32 -55.33 42.48
N LEU A 586 24.21 -54.67 42.91
CA LEU A 586 22.99 -55.00 43.72
C LEU A 586 23.28 -55.35 45.21
N PRO A 587 22.32 -55.25 46.19
CA PRO A 587 20.88 -54.86 46.18
C PRO A 587 20.58 -53.63 47.13
N ILE A 588 19.38 -53.24 47.67
CA ILE A 588 18.25 -53.92 48.38
C ILE A 588 16.95 -53.06 48.39
N MET A 589 15.81 -53.69 48.04
CA MET A 589 14.42 -53.73 48.62
C MET A 589 13.75 -52.47 49.24
N ASP A 590 12.42 -52.32 49.33
CA ASP A 590 11.25 -53.20 49.05
C ASP A 590 10.03 -52.31 48.58
N SER A 591 8.75 -52.67 48.41
CA SER A 591 7.91 -53.85 48.74
C SER A 591 6.67 -53.94 47.79
N SER A 592 5.71 -54.85 48.02
CA SER A 592 4.45 -54.92 47.27
C SER A 592 3.29 -55.60 48.02
N SER A 593 2.03 -55.42 47.55
CA SER A 593 0.95 -56.44 47.41
C SER A 593 -0.48 -55.83 47.43
N SER A 594 -1.52 -56.66 47.25
CA SER A 594 -2.89 -56.25 46.91
C SER A 594 -4.00 -57.13 47.53
N LYS A 595 -5.24 -56.62 47.68
CA LYS A 595 -6.49 -57.43 47.78
C LYS A 595 -7.82 -56.65 47.72
N LYS A 596 -8.71 -57.16 46.86
CA LYS A 596 -10.17 -57.38 47.00
C LYS A 596 -11.12 -56.42 47.79
N VAL A 597 -12.13 -55.94 47.04
CA VAL A 597 -13.60 -56.03 47.30
C VAL A 597 -14.25 -55.26 48.49
N SER A 598 -15.29 -54.49 48.11
CA SER A 598 -16.46 -53.91 48.81
C SER A 598 -17.01 -54.66 50.06
N PRO A 599 -17.86 -54.07 50.95
CA PRO A 599 -18.77 -52.93 50.69
C PRO A 599 -19.01 -51.88 51.81
N GLY A 600 -19.67 -50.76 51.46
CA GLY A 600 -20.15 -49.75 52.42
C GLY A 600 -21.61 -49.90 52.88
N LYS A 601 -22.06 -49.03 53.81
CA LYS A 601 -23.42 -48.80 54.38
C LYS A 601 -23.31 -47.60 55.38
N ARG A 602 -24.31 -46.75 55.71
CA ARG A 602 -25.70 -46.55 55.22
C ARG A 602 -26.35 -45.26 55.83
N LYS A 603 -27.16 -44.55 55.01
CA LYS A 603 -28.42 -43.84 55.38
C LYS A 603 -28.31 -42.57 56.30
N ARG A 604 -29.33 -41.70 56.43
CA ARG A 604 -30.81 -41.91 56.31
C ARG A 604 -31.62 -40.61 56.01
N SER A 605 -32.56 -40.69 55.04
CA SER A 605 -33.86 -39.93 54.89
C SER A 605 -33.85 -38.38 54.87
N THR A 606 -34.79 -37.63 54.27
CA THR A 606 -36.15 -37.85 53.71
C THR A 606 -36.33 -37.12 52.35
N GLY A 607 -37.25 -37.44 51.44
CA GLY A 607 -38.19 -38.56 51.35
C GLY A 607 -39.13 -38.49 50.13
N ASN A 608 -39.54 -39.68 49.64
CA ASN A 608 -40.86 -40.08 49.08
C ASN A 608 -41.44 -39.39 47.82
N LYS A 609 -42.21 -40.03 46.92
CA LYS A 609 -42.62 -41.44 46.57
C LYS A 609 -43.45 -41.31 45.26
N SER A 610 -43.74 -42.30 44.40
CA SER A 610 -43.19 -43.62 44.01
C SER A 610 -43.84 -43.96 42.61
N SER A 611 -43.89 -45.13 41.95
CA SER A 611 -43.87 -46.57 42.33
C SER A 611 -43.48 -47.46 41.11
N SER A 612 -43.70 -48.79 41.23
CA SER A 612 -43.73 -49.82 40.16
C SER A 612 -44.72 -49.53 39.01
N SER A 613 -44.58 -50.05 37.78
CA SER A 613 -44.12 -51.40 37.38
C SER A 613 -43.57 -51.53 35.95
N SER A 614 -42.94 -52.67 35.62
CA SER A 614 -42.30 -52.97 34.32
C SER A 614 -43.23 -53.41 33.17
N LYS A 615 -42.93 -52.99 31.92
CA LYS A 615 -42.82 -53.87 30.71
C LYS A 615 -42.63 -53.10 29.38
N LYS A 616 -41.76 -53.66 28.51
CA LYS A 616 -41.84 -53.81 27.04
C LYS A 616 -42.14 -52.62 26.07
N VAL A 617 -41.38 -52.66 24.96
CA VAL A 617 -41.78 -52.44 23.55
C VAL A 617 -42.00 -51.01 23.02
N SER A 618 -41.30 -50.71 21.91
CA SER A 618 -41.60 -49.61 20.99
C SER A 618 -42.67 -50.00 19.96
N PRO A 619 -43.67 -49.15 19.72
CA PRO A 619 -43.95 -48.74 18.33
C PRO A 619 -44.42 -47.26 18.22
N GLY A 620 -44.55 -46.66 17.04
CA GLY A 620 -44.23 -47.20 15.71
C GLY A 620 -45.41 -47.36 14.73
N LYS A 621 -46.27 -46.34 14.57
CA LYS A 621 -47.13 -46.08 13.39
C LYS A 621 -47.60 -44.62 13.45
N ARG A 622 -47.61 -43.76 12.41
CA ARG A 622 -47.83 -43.83 10.94
C ARG A 622 -49.23 -43.35 10.53
N LYS A 623 -49.21 -42.44 9.53
CA LYS A 623 -50.14 -42.25 8.39
C LYS A 623 -51.40 -41.36 8.54
N ARG A 624 -51.44 -40.39 7.60
CA ARG A 624 -52.55 -40.01 6.69
C ARG A 624 -53.69 -39.14 7.27
N SER A 625 -54.31 -38.26 6.47
CA SER A 625 -54.00 -37.76 5.09
C SER A 625 -54.87 -36.55 4.70
N THR A 626 -54.58 -35.95 3.52
CA THR A 626 -55.54 -35.27 2.58
C THR A 626 -56.35 -34.07 3.10
N GLY A 627 -56.48 -32.94 2.41
CA GLY A 627 -55.96 -32.44 1.11
C GLY A 627 -56.21 -30.92 1.06
N ASN A 628 -55.66 -30.11 0.13
CA ASN A 628 -55.74 -30.26 -1.32
C ASN A 628 -54.61 -29.53 -2.09
N LYS A 629 -54.64 -29.63 -3.43
CA LYS A 629 -53.82 -28.90 -4.43
C LYS A 629 -54.13 -27.38 -4.41
N SER A 630 -53.32 -26.45 -4.95
CA SER A 630 -52.64 -26.49 -6.26
C SER A 630 -51.40 -25.59 -6.46
N PHE A 631 -50.53 -26.00 -7.41
CA PHE A 631 -49.94 -25.28 -8.57
C PHE A 631 -50.08 -23.72 -8.66
N GLU A 632 -49.13 -22.92 -9.20
CA GLU A 632 -47.86 -23.24 -9.92
C GLU A 632 -46.73 -22.15 -9.79
N LYS A 633 -45.58 -22.45 -10.41
CA LYS A 633 -44.27 -21.77 -10.52
C LYS A 633 -44.24 -20.25 -10.79
N ALA A 634 -43.17 -19.60 -10.32
CA ALA A 634 -42.31 -18.72 -11.13
C ALA A 634 -40.85 -18.76 -10.62
N LYS A 635 -39.85 -18.44 -11.46
CA LYS A 635 -38.41 -18.36 -11.10
C LYS A 635 -37.94 -16.91 -10.99
N GLY A 636 -36.96 -16.65 -10.12
CA GLY A 636 -36.10 -15.45 -10.13
C GLY A 636 -34.71 -15.82 -9.64
N HIS A 637 -33.65 -15.33 -10.30
CA HIS A 637 -32.26 -15.67 -9.97
C HIS A 637 -31.70 -14.83 -8.80
N ALA A 638 -30.80 -15.44 -8.03
CA ALA A 638 -29.90 -14.74 -7.11
C ALA A 638 -28.47 -15.26 -7.33
N SER A 639 -27.52 -14.36 -7.58
CA SER A 639 -26.08 -14.63 -7.49
C SER A 639 -25.56 -14.18 -6.12
N MET A 640 -24.61 -14.90 -5.55
CA MET A 640 -23.99 -14.57 -4.26
C MET A 640 -22.47 -14.79 -4.33
N ASP A 641 -21.72 -13.82 -3.79
CA ASP A 641 -20.26 -13.81 -3.87
C ASP A 641 -19.56 -14.88 -3.01
N SER A 642 -18.37 -15.27 -3.48
CA SER A 642 -17.54 -16.33 -2.91
C SER A 642 -16.98 -15.99 -1.52
N GLY A 643 -16.78 -17.04 -0.71
CA GLY A 643 -16.47 -16.92 0.72
C GLY A 643 -15.01 -17.17 1.08
N GLY A 644 -14.20 -16.12 1.19
CA GLY A 644 -13.00 -16.14 2.05
C GLY A 644 -13.38 -16.17 3.55
N PRO A 645 -12.43 -16.48 4.48
CA PRO A 645 -12.70 -16.49 5.91
C PRO A 645 -13.03 -15.08 6.44
N LYS A 646 -14.31 -14.78 6.55
CA LYS A 646 -14.83 -13.46 6.96
C LYS A 646 -14.38 -13.11 8.38
N GLN A 647 -13.55 -12.08 8.51
CA GLN A 647 -13.22 -11.46 9.79
C GLN A 647 -14.49 -11.13 10.59
N CYS A 648 -14.41 -11.23 11.92
CA CYS A 648 -15.39 -10.64 12.83
C CYS A 648 -15.11 -9.13 13.01
N THR A 649 -15.21 -8.38 11.91
CA THR A 649 -15.08 -6.92 11.90
C THR A 649 -16.09 -6.31 12.87
N ILE A 650 -15.64 -5.40 13.75
CA ILE A 650 -16.44 -4.87 14.87
C ILE A 650 -17.69 -4.09 14.41
N THR A 651 -17.75 -3.67 13.14
CA THR A 651 -18.95 -3.13 12.48
C THR A 651 -20.16 -4.07 12.53
N LYS A 652 -19.98 -5.39 12.65
CA LYS A 652 -21.07 -6.36 12.88
C LYS A 652 -21.65 -6.36 14.30
N PHE A 653 -20.98 -5.73 15.27
CA PHE A 653 -21.46 -5.65 16.65
C PHE A 653 -22.46 -4.50 16.85
N PHE A 654 -22.29 -3.38 16.14
CA PHE A 654 -23.15 -2.20 16.27
C PHE A 654 -24.41 -2.23 15.39
N SER A 655 -24.54 -3.22 14.50
CA SER A 655 -25.59 -3.34 13.47
C SER A 655 -26.70 -4.34 13.82
N LYS A 656 -27.00 -4.54 15.11
CA LYS A 656 -28.17 -5.29 15.58
C LYS A 656 -29.03 -4.48 16.56
N THR A 657 -30.13 -3.94 16.07
CA THR A 657 -31.29 -3.54 16.88
C THR A 657 -32.11 -4.78 17.29
N LEU A 658 -32.80 -4.69 18.43
CA LEU A 658 -33.80 -5.65 18.89
C LEU A 658 -35.10 -4.88 19.19
N PRO A 659 -36.30 -5.41 18.89
CA PRO A 659 -37.53 -4.63 18.94
C PRO A 659 -38.20 -4.64 20.32
N LEU A 660 -38.63 -3.47 20.77
CA LEU A 660 -39.63 -3.22 21.81
C LEU A 660 -40.49 -2.06 21.28
N SER A 661 -41.71 -2.30 20.79
CA SER A 661 -42.96 -2.58 21.52
C SER A 661 -43.64 -1.31 22.01
N LEU A 662 -44.74 -0.92 21.35
CA LEU A 662 -45.53 0.27 21.66
C LEU A 662 -46.16 0.23 23.05
N GLN A 663 -46.20 1.38 23.72
CA GLN A 663 -47.37 1.83 24.48
C GLN A 663 -47.63 3.32 24.21
N ASN A 664 -48.89 3.74 24.36
CA ASN A 664 -49.39 5.07 24.00
C ASN A 664 -49.38 6.03 25.20
N GLY A 665 -49.46 7.33 24.91
CA GLY A 665 -50.28 8.24 25.72
C GLY A 665 -49.59 9.52 26.21
N ASN A 666 -50.07 10.65 25.69
CA ASN A 666 -50.71 11.77 26.41
C ASN A 666 -50.20 12.17 27.81
N SER A 667 -50.15 13.46 28.17
CA SER A 667 -50.38 14.70 27.40
C SER A 667 -50.02 15.93 28.26
N GLU A 668 -50.12 17.11 27.64
CA GLU A 668 -50.26 18.43 28.28
C GLU A 668 -49.02 19.02 28.98
N ALA A 669 -49.09 20.35 29.16
CA ALA A 669 -48.02 21.22 29.62
C ALA A 669 -48.63 22.26 30.57
N ASP A 670 -47.79 22.95 31.35
CA ASP A 670 -48.14 24.28 31.84
C ASP A 670 -46.89 25.17 31.99
N SER A 671 -47.08 26.40 32.46
CA SER A 671 -46.36 27.57 31.95
C SER A 671 -46.03 28.64 33.00
N LYS A 672 -45.18 29.60 32.59
CA LYS A 672 -44.89 30.93 33.18
C LYS A 672 -43.79 31.03 34.26
N ASN A 673 -42.65 31.57 33.81
CA ASN A 673 -42.10 32.89 34.15
C ASN A 673 -42.27 33.43 35.59
N PHE A 674 -41.22 34.07 36.12
CA PHE A 674 -41.19 35.54 36.22
C PHE A 674 -39.73 36.08 36.31
N HIS A 675 -39.60 37.36 35.94
CA HIS A 675 -38.45 38.28 35.82
C HIS A 675 -37.36 38.29 36.94
N ASP A 676 -36.25 39.04 36.88
CA ASP A 676 -35.42 39.74 35.86
C ASP A 676 -34.69 40.90 36.58
N ASP A 677 -33.36 41.09 36.45
CA ASP A 677 -32.76 42.45 36.41
C ASP A 677 -31.26 42.48 36.01
N ASN A 678 -30.80 43.68 35.64
CA ASN A 678 -29.64 43.95 34.80
C ASN A 678 -28.35 44.33 35.57
N CYS A 679 -27.18 43.93 35.04
CA CYS A 679 -26.10 44.90 34.70
C CYS A 679 -24.87 44.31 33.98
N MET A 680 -24.34 45.08 33.02
CA MET A 680 -23.09 44.95 32.24
C MET A 680 -22.87 46.31 31.55
N PRO A 681 -21.69 46.68 31.00
CA PRO A 681 -20.34 46.06 31.03
C PRO A 681 -19.32 47.11 31.58
N PRO A 682 -18.03 47.24 31.16
CA PRO A 682 -17.13 46.32 30.45
C PRO A 682 -15.72 46.14 31.07
N ASN A 683 -15.09 45.00 30.76
CA ASN A 683 -13.75 45.01 30.17
C ASN A 683 -13.56 43.72 29.34
N ALA A 684 -12.86 43.80 28.20
CA ALA A 684 -12.95 42.78 27.14
C ALA A 684 -11.57 42.36 26.57
N SER A 685 -11.59 41.50 25.55
CA SER A 685 -10.52 41.16 24.58
C SER A 685 -9.67 39.87 24.74
N ILE A 686 -10.00 38.94 25.65
CA ILE A 686 -9.32 37.61 25.70
C ILE A 686 -10.27 36.40 25.46
N GLU A 687 -11.59 36.55 25.63
CA GLU A 687 -12.49 35.38 25.65
C GLU A 687 -13.28 35.13 24.36
N ALA A 688 -13.23 36.05 23.39
CA ALA A 688 -14.10 36.05 22.21
C ALA A 688 -13.83 34.95 21.16
N TYR A 689 -12.76 34.15 21.31
CA TYR A 689 -12.33 33.14 20.33
C TYR A 689 -11.92 31.80 20.97
N LYS A 690 -12.41 31.48 22.17
CA LYS A 690 -12.04 30.23 22.85
C LYS A 690 -12.60 28.98 22.15
N GLU A 691 -13.85 29.02 21.69
CA GLU A 691 -14.49 27.90 20.99
C GLU A 691 -14.03 27.79 19.52
N GLU A 692 -13.77 28.93 18.87
CA GLU A 692 -13.09 29.00 17.58
C GLU A 692 -11.68 28.40 17.67
N ALA A 693 -10.94 28.65 18.77
CA ALA A 693 -9.61 28.06 18.98
C ALA A 693 -9.67 26.53 19.11
N ASP A 694 -10.65 25.97 19.82
CA ASP A 694 -10.87 24.52 19.86
C ASP A 694 -11.15 23.94 18.47
N ARG A 695 -12.07 24.56 17.70
CA ARG A 695 -12.31 24.19 16.30
C ARG A 695 -11.04 24.31 15.46
N PHE A 696 -10.27 25.37 15.63
CA PHE A 696 -9.08 25.66 14.86
C PHE A 696 -7.98 24.62 15.06
N ILE A 697 -7.64 24.34 16.32
CA ILE A 697 -6.68 23.30 16.72
C ILE A 697 -7.15 21.94 16.18
N GLN A 698 -8.45 21.65 16.28
CA GLN A 698 -9.05 20.39 15.82
C GLN A 698 -9.03 20.22 14.28
N ILE A 699 -9.20 21.30 13.51
CA ILE A 699 -9.05 21.26 12.04
C ILE A 699 -7.57 21.12 11.65
N MET A 700 -6.66 21.77 12.39
CA MET A 700 -5.22 21.66 12.21
C MET A 700 -4.62 20.32 12.65
N ASN A 701 -5.34 19.49 13.42
CA ASN A 701 -4.79 18.38 14.20
C ASN A 701 -3.62 18.77 15.13
N GLY A 702 -3.68 19.99 15.69
CA GLY A 702 -2.75 20.45 16.72
C GLY A 702 -3.05 19.90 18.11
N ASP A 703 -2.24 20.28 19.09
CA ASP A 703 -2.47 20.00 20.52
C ASP A 703 -2.74 21.30 21.33
N ASP A 704 -3.04 21.15 22.63
CA ASP A 704 -3.34 22.27 23.51
C ASP A 704 -2.17 23.24 23.74
N SER A 705 -0.91 22.86 23.46
CA SER A 705 0.22 23.80 23.56
C SER A 705 0.12 24.90 22.50
N LEU A 706 -0.44 24.56 21.34
CA LEU A 706 -0.75 25.51 20.27
C LEU A 706 -1.96 26.38 20.59
N ARG A 707 -2.71 26.19 21.69
CA ARG A 707 -3.91 26.97 21.99
C ARG A 707 -3.65 28.46 22.10
N SER A 708 -2.57 28.88 22.76
CA SER A 708 -2.20 30.31 22.83
C SER A 708 -1.81 30.88 21.47
N TYR A 709 -1.21 30.07 20.60
CA TYR A 709 -0.86 30.45 19.23
C TYR A 709 -2.11 30.54 18.34
N ALA A 710 -2.98 29.53 18.39
CA ALA A 710 -4.29 29.50 17.74
C ALA A 710 -5.15 30.72 18.12
N THR A 711 -5.27 31.04 19.41
CA THR A 711 -5.98 32.25 19.86
C THR A 711 -5.30 33.54 19.36
N THR A 712 -3.97 33.57 19.23
CA THR A 712 -3.24 34.72 18.65
C THR A 712 -3.49 34.86 17.15
N VAL A 713 -3.46 33.77 16.39
CA VAL A 713 -3.74 33.77 14.95
C VAL A 713 -5.22 34.10 14.69
N LEU A 714 -6.15 33.53 15.45
CA LEU A 714 -7.56 33.89 15.38
C LEU A 714 -7.82 35.34 15.81
N ALA A 715 -7.06 35.90 16.76
CA ALA A 715 -7.13 37.33 17.06
C ALA A 715 -6.60 38.20 15.90
N LYS A 716 -5.52 37.78 15.22
CA LYS A 716 -5.06 38.42 13.96
C LYS A 716 -6.17 38.39 12.89
N THR A 717 -6.89 37.27 12.73
CA THR A 717 -7.96 37.07 11.71
C THR A 717 -9.38 37.40 12.20
N LYS A 718 -9.52 37.99 13.40
CA LYS A 718 -10.81 38.35 14.03
C LYS A 718 -11.82 37.18 14.15
N GLY A 719 -11.31 35.95 14.26
CA GLY A 719 -12.10 34.73 14.39
C GLY A 719 -12.32 33.96 13.08
N ASP A 720 -11.86 34.47 11.93
CA ASP A 720 -11.91 33.69 10.69
C ASP A 720 -10.94 32.50 10.78
N ILE A 721 -11.52 31.33 11.00
CA ILE A 721 -10.84 30.04 11.05
C ILE A 721 -10.10 29.76 9.74
N SER A 722 -10.68 30.09 8.58
CA SER A 722 -10.09 29.78 7.29
C SER A 722 -8.85 30.62 6.99
N MET A 723 -8.90 31.93 7.22
CA MET A 723 -7.71 32.78 7.18
C MET A 723 -6.67 32.32 8.21
N ALA A 724 -7.09 31.86 9.39
CA ALA A 724 -6.18 31.35 10.39
C ALA A 724 -5.48 30.06 9.92
N LEU A 725 -6.14 29.19 9.14
CA LEU A 725 -5.53 27.97 8.58
C LEU A 725 -4.47 28.38 7.56
N ASP A 726 -4.81 29.33 6.71
CA ASP A 726 -3.94 29.81 5.64
C ASP A 726 -2.72 30.57 6.22
N ILE A 727 -2.86 31.27 7.37
CA ILE A 727 -1.73 31.82 8.16
C ILE A 727 -0.92 30.73 8.89
N TYR A 728 -1.56 29.70 9.44
CA TYR A 728 -0.85 28.61 10.10
C TYR A 728 0.02 27.85 9.08
N PHE A 729 -0.58 27.35 7.99
CA PHE A 729 0.13 26.55 6.98
C PHE A 729 1.22 27.33 6.25
N SER A 730 1.18 28.67 6.28
CA SER A 730 2.20 29.52 5.70
C SER A 730 3.37 29.82 6.64
N GLU A 731 3.11 30.15 7.92
CA GLU A 731 4.16 30.40 8.92
C GLU A 731 4.91 29.10 9.31
N TYR A 732 4.32 27.90 9.15
CA TYR A 732 4.86 26.60 9.62
C TYR A 732 6.04 25.98 8.82
N LYS A 733 6.96 26.79 8.26
CA LYS A 733 8.10 26.25 7.48
C LYS A 733 9.47 26.91 7.67
N ASP A 734 9.63 27.88 8.57
CA ASP A 734 10.89 28.63 8.76
C ASP A 734 11.43 28.58 10.21
N VAL A 735 11.45 27.38 10.81
CA VAL A 735 12.26 27.07 12.00
C VAL A 735 12.90 25.70 11.78
N GLY A 736 14.16 25.64 11.32
CA GLY A 736 14.73 24.35 10.94
C GLY A 736 16.22 24.21 10.64
N GLU A 737 16.97 25.24 10.22
CA GLU A 737 18.43 25.06 10.05
C GLU A 737 19.24 26.38 10.04
N THR A 738 20.12 26.55 11.02
CA THR A 738 21.40 27.26 10.91
C THR A 738 22.24 26.94 12.15
N ASN A 739 23.43 26.37 11.97
CA ASN A 739 24.39 26.20 13.07
C ASN A 739 25.11 27.53 13.32
N GLY A 740 25.34 27.88 14.58
CA GLY A 740 25.92 29.16 14.97
C GLY A 740 27.42 29.12 15.26
N ASP A 741 28.03 30.30 15.26
CA ASP A 741 29.25 30.61 16.02
C ASP A 741 29.27 32.12 16.36
N GLY A 742 30.09 32.55 17.31
CA GLY A 742 30.35 33.97 17.62
C GLY A 742 29.80 34.47 18.98
N ILE A 743 30.71 34.84 19.88
CA ILE A 743 30.43 35.36 21.23
C ILE A 743 30.77 36.86 21.32
N SER A 744 29.84 37.70 21.82
CA SER A 744 30.09 38.84 22.76
C SER A 744 29.15 40.07 22.63
N LYS A 745 28.50 40.37 23.76
CA LYS A 745 28.49 41.68 24.46
C LYS A 745 27.77 42.94 23.90
N THR A 746 26.55 43.10 24.44
CA THR A 746 26.10 44.27 25.25
C THR A 746 25.83 45.67 24.65
N ASN A 747 24.81 46.31 25.25
CA ASN A 747 24.58 47.76 25.44
C ASN A 747 24.00 48.54 24.23
N LYS A 748 23.16 49.58 24.43
CA LYS A 748 22.85 50.34 25.67
C LYS A 748 21.46 51.04 25.61
N LEU A 749 20.76 51.08 26.76
CA LEU A 749 19.89 52.15 27.37
C LEU A 749 18.92 52.98 26.48
N LEU A 750 17.76 53.46 26.98
CA LEU A 750 17.54 54.22 28.22
C LEU A 750 16.21 53.91 28.96
N GLN A 751 16.16 54.32 30.24
CA GLN A 751 14.95 54.35 31.10
C GLN A 751 14.27 55.75 31.06
N PRO A 752 13.23 56.01 31.89
CA PRO A 752 13.55 56.66 33.16
C PRO A 752 12.72 56.25 34.42
N GLN A 753 13.44 56.08 35.55
CA GLN A 753 13.05 56.40 36.94
C GLN A 753 11.94 55.54 37.63
N CYS A 754 11.84 55.45 38.96
CA CYS A 754 12.59 56.08 40.07
C CYS A 754 12.86 55.08 41.24
N ALA A 755 13.55 55.51 42.32
CA ALA A 755 14.03 54.61 43.40
C ALA A 755 14.23 55.30 44.78
N ARG A 756 14.57 54.49 45.83
CA ARG A 756 14.99 54.81 47.22
C ARG A 756 13.88 54.87 48.31
N GLU A 757 14.09 54.84 49.66
CA GLU A 757 15.23 54.68 50.63
C GLU A 757 14.86 53.62 51.75
N VAL A 758 15.63 53.37 52.83
CA VAL A 758 16.89 52.57 52.91
C VAL A 758 17.34 52.29 54.38
N TYR A 759 17.17 51.04 54.87
CA TYR A 759 17.85 50.41 56.07
C TYR A 759 17.70 51.09 57.47
N PRO A 760 18.31 50.61 58.61
CA PRO A 760 18.96 49.31 58.98
C PRO A 760 18.54 48.68 60.37
N SER A 761 19.02 47.45 60.65
CA SER A 761 19.83 47.04 61.85
C SER A 761 19.49 45.73 62.65
N SER A 762 20.45 44.78 62.62
CA SER A 762 20.95 43.82 63.67
C SER A 762 20.03 43.24 64.78
N LYS A 763 20.03 41.93 65.11
CA LYS A 763 21.13 41.16 65.77
C LYS A 763 20.84 39.64 65.92
N ASP A 764 21.90 38.82 66.01
CA ASP A 764 22.14 37.55 66.75
C ASP A 764 21.11 36.37 66.61
N ASP A 765 21.42 35.06 66.74
CA ASP A 765 22.44 34.38 67.56
C ASP A 765 22.76 32.90 67.11
N LYS A 766 23.97 32.41 67.44
CA LYS A 766 24.50 31.00 67.53
C LYS A 766 24.52 29.95 66.36
N LEU A 767 25.74 29.41 66.18
CA LEU A 767 26.18 28.08 65.66
C LEU A 767 26.49 27.13 66.86
N PRO A 768 26.67 25.77 66.79
CA PRO A 768 27.85 25.13 66.12
C PRO A 768 27.92 23.58 65.77
N LYS A 769 28.86 23.22 64.86
CA LYS A 769 29.84 22.06 64.86
C LYS A 769 29.52 20.55 64.51
N ILE A 770 30.21 20.07 63.44
CA ILE A 770 31.17 18.91 63.26
C ILE A 770 30.71 17.42 63.41
N LEU A 771 31.36 16.52 62.61
CA LEU A 771 31.31 15.02 62.49
C LEU A 771 30.18 14.48 61.59
N GLY A 772 30.30 13.34 60.88
CA GLY A 772 31.39 12.35 60.69
C GLY A 772 31.03 11.31 59.61
N ASP A 773 31.89 10.32 59.30
CA ASP A 773 31.71 9.34 58.21
C ASP A 773 30.68 8.21 58.47
N ASP A 774 30.30 7.51 57.38
CA ASP A 774 29.66 6.17 57.24
C ASP A 774 28.36 5.82 58.00
N ASP A 775 27.29 5.43 57.27
CA ASP A 775 27.01 4.02 56.89
C ASP A 775 25.72 3.92 56.00
N ALA A 776 25.25 2.72 55.65
CA ALA A 776 24.36 2.47 54.51
C ALA A 776 22.84 2.26 54.79
N ASN A 777 22.04 2.46 53.73
CA ASN A 777 20.69 1.93 53.47
C ASN A 777 19.51 2.32 54.41
N LEU A 778 18.59 3.17 53.92
CA LEU A 778 17.21 2.73 53.58
C LEU A 778 16.37 3.75 52.75
N SER A 779 15.75 3.25 51.67
CA SER A 779 14.33 3.45 51.26
C SER A 779 13.63 4.83 51.31
N LEU A 780 13.38 5.40 50.11
CA LEU A 780 12.30 6.36 49.75
C LEU A 780 12.38 7.77 50.39
N CYS A 781 11.83 8.85 49.82
CA CYS A 781 10.92 8.98 48.66
C CYS A 781 11.16 10.28 47.88
N GLY A 782 10.68 10.34 46.62
CA GLY A 782 10.31 11.61 45.96
C GLY A 782 11.26 12.16 44.90
N VAL A 783 11.02 11.80 43.63
CA VAL A 783 11.35 12.66 42.48
C VAL A 783 10.10 12.77 41.59
N PRO A 784 9.46 13.95 41.48
CA PRO A 784 8.29 14.13 40.65
C PRO A 784 8.70 14.38 39.19
N PHE A 785 8.70 13.33 38.36
CA PHE A 785 8.81 13.50 36.91
C PHE A 785 7.43 13.56 36.26
N ALA A 786 6.93 14.79 36.12
CA ALA A 786 5.93 15.16 35.13
C ALA A 786 6.60 15.96 34.00
N ASP A 787 5.98 15.89 32.83
CA ASP A 787 6.24 16.67 31.61
C ASP A 787 7.57 16.46 30.87
N ASN A 788 7.50 16.63 29.53
CA ASN A 788 8.57 16.47 28.54
C ASN A 788 9.30 15.11 28.54
N ALA A 789 8.56 14.03 28.29
CA ALA A 789 9.11 12.69 28.04
C ALA A 789 9.86 12.60 26.69
N VAL A 790 11.15 12.95 26.70
CA VAL A 790 12.05 12.77 25.54
C VAL A 790 12.11 11.28 25.16
N ASN A 791 11.64 10.95 23.96
CA ASN A 791 11.41 9.58 23.52
C ASN A 791 12.67 8.97 22.87
N TYR A 792 13.73 8.83 23.66
CA TYR A 792 15.11 8.57 23.23
C TYR A 792 15.33 7.43 22.20
N VAL A 793 14.46 6.43 22.10
CA VAL A 793 14.59 5.33 21.11
C VAL A 793 14.61 5.81 19.65
N SER A 794 14.14 7.04 19.38
CA SER A 794 14.22 7.69 18.06
C SER A 794 15.59 8.25 17.69
N LEU A 795 16.57 8.24 18.62
CA LEU A 795 17.93 8.74 18.37
C LEU A 795 18.71 7.83 17.40
N PRO A 796 19.68 8.38 16.64
CA PRO A 796 20.69 7.59 15.92
C PRO A 796 21.40 6.60 16.85
N HIS A 797 21.85 5.46 16.31
CA HIS A 797 22.38 4.34 17.11
C HIS A 797 23.60 4.73 17.96
N GLU A 798 24.40 5.65 17.45
CA GLU A 798 25.62 6.23 18.00
C GLU A 798 25.30 7.18 19.17
N LYS A 799 24.10 7.79 19.15
CA LYS A 799 23.58 8.66 20.21
C LYS A 799 22.65 7.92 21.19
N TYR A 800 22.37 6.64 20.97
CA TYR A 800 21.48 5.86 21.82
C TYR A 800 22.25 4.92 22.76
N SER A 801 22.31 5.29 24.05
CA SER A 801 22.78 4.45 25.15
C SER A 801 21.68 3.47 25.60
N PRO A 802 21.86 2.14 25.46
CA PRO A 802 20.83 1.15 25.83
C PRO A 802 20.56 1.01 27.34
N VAL A 803 21.42 1.61 28.18
CA VAL A 803 21.29 1.56 29.64
C VAL A 803 20.71 2.88 30.16
N GLU A 804 21.25 4.02 29.73
CA GLU A 804 20.87 5.35 30.26
C GLU A 804 19.55 5.87 29.67
N HIS A 805 19.22 5.46 28.44
CA HIS A 805 17.96 5.85 27.76
C HIS A 805 16.84 4.81 27.92
N ALA A 806 17.00 3.86 28.83
CA ALA A 806 15.94 2.92 29.23
C ALA A 806 15.13 3.48 30.41
N CYS A 807 13.89 3.04 30.56
CA CYS A 807 13.00 3.46 31.65
C CYS A 807 12.87 2.44 32.80
N TRP A 808 13.89 1.57 32.97
CA TRP A 808 13.97 0.56 34.04
C TRP A 808 15.44 0.17 34.28
N SER A 809 15.72 -0.50 35.40
CA SER A 809 17.08 -0.94 35.78
C SER A 809 17.37 -2.39 35.36
N LYS A 810 18.65 -2.72 35.17
CA LYS A 810 19.12 -4.07 34.82
C LYS A 810 18.59 -5.12 35.81
N GLY A 811 18.08 -6.24 35.30
CA GLY A 811 17.49 -7.33 36.10
C GLY A 811 16.04 -7.11 36.53
N GLN A 812 15.46 -5.91 36.33
CA GLN A 812 14.02 -5.73 36.45
C GLN A 812 13.31 -6.29 35.21
N ALA A 813 12.03 -6.67 35.33
CA ALA A 813 11.22 -7.05 34.17
C ALA A 813 10.89 -5.80 33.33
N ALA A 814 11.10 -5.85 32.02
CA ALA A 814 10.94 -4.68 31.16
C ALA A 814 9.48 -4.16 31.19
N PRO A 815 9.25 -2.84 31.32
CA PRO A 815 7.92 -2.27 31.44
C PRO A 815 7.26 -2.13 30.05
N TYR A 816 5.98 -2.47 29.95
CA TYR A 816 5.25 -2.50 28.66
C TYR A 816 5.12 -1.11 28.02
N ILE A 817 5.13 -0.04 28.82
CA ILE A 817 5.20 1.35 28.33
C ILE A 817 6.40 1.61 27.41
N HIS A 818 7.53 0.91 27.57
CA HIS A 818 8.66 1.06 26.65
C HIS A 818 8.28 0.64 25.21
N LEU A 819 7.63 -0.52 25.07
CA LEU A 819 7.07 -0.98 23.79
C LEU A 819 5.97 -0.04 23.31
N ALA A 820 5.05 0.39 24.17
CA ALA A 820 3.94 1.28 23.78
C ALA A 820 4.42 2.67 23.30
N ARG A 821 5.51 3.21 23.87
CA ARG A 821 6.16 4.45 23.38
C ARG A 821 6.85 4.21 22.04
N THR A 822 7.63 3.13 21.89
CA THR A 822 8.23 2.75 20.60
C THR A 822 7.18 2.51 19.51
N PHE A 823 6.03 1.92 19.86
CA PHE A 823 4.92 1.67 18.94
C PHE A 823 4.22 2.95 18.44
N GLU A 824 4.20 4.03 19.22
CA GLU A 824 3.68 5.31 18.74
C GLU A 824 4.63 5.95 17.73
N LEU A 825 5.93 6.02 18.06
CA LEU A 825 6.98 6.55 17.17
C LEU A 825 7.05 5.77 15.84
N VAL A 826 6.95 4.44 15.91
CA VAL A 826 6.98 3.54 14.74
C VAL A 826 5.66 3.57 13.96
N LYS A 827 4.53 4.01 14.55
CA LYS A 827 3.29 4.33 13.82
C LYS A 827 3.41 5.63 13.02
N GLU A 828 4.11 6.62 13.57
CA GLU A 828 4.28 7.96 12.99
C GLU A 828 5.36 7.98 11.88
N GLU A 829 6.34 7.08 11.96
CA GLU A 829 7.42 6.95 10.98
C GLU A 829 6.97 6.33 9.64
N LYS A 830 7.26 7.01 8.53
CA LYS A 830 6.96 6.55 7.16
C LYS A 830 8.11 5.74 6.54
N GLY A 831 9.35 5.99 6.98
CA GLY A 831 10.57 5.35 6.47
C GLY A 831 10.89 4.03 7.16
N LYS A 832 10.77 2.91 6.44
CA LYS A 832 11.04 1.56 7.00
C LYS A 832 12.42 1.44 7.67
N ILE A 833 13.46 2.10 7.15
CA ILE A 833 14.82 2.07 7.73
C ILE A 833 14.81 2.68 9.14
N LYS A 834 14.23 3.89 9.29
CA LYS A 834 14.14 4.58 10.58
C LYS A 834 13.23 3.85 11.57
N ALA A 835 12.13 3.25 11.11
CA ALA A 835 11.30 2.35 11.92
C ALA A 835 12.06 1.08 12.38
N THR A 836 12.96 0.54 11.54
CA THR A 836 13.84 -0.60 11.92
C THR A 836 14.86 -0.14 12.97
N SER A 837 15.43 1.05 12.82
CA SER A 837 16.37 1.66 13.78
C SER A 837 15.74 1.90 15.16
N MET A 838 14.51 2.46 15.22
CA MET A 838 13.75 2.63 16.47
C MET A 838 13.49 1.29 17.19
N LEU A 839 13.11 0.25 16.44
CA LEU A 839 12.91 -1.09 16.99
C LEU A 839 14.24 -1.72 17.45
N CYS A 840 15.34 -1.48 16.72
CA CYS A 840 16.67 -1.93 17.09
C CYS A 840 17.13 -1.29 18.41
N ASN A 841 16.96 0.03 18.60
CA ASN A 841 17.25 0.70 19.88
C ASN A 841 16.42 0.11 21.04
N MET A 842 15.12 -0.14 20.82
CA MET A 842 14.26 -0.81 21.80
C MET A 842 14.76 -2.22 22.15
N PHE A 843 15.17 -3.02 21.16
CA PHE A 843 15.75 -4.35 21.39
C PHE A 843 17.14 -4.30 22.05
N ARG A 844 18.00 -3.31 21.77
CA ARG A 844 19.30 -3.13 22.44
C ARG A 844 19.11 -2.98 23.95
N SER A 845 18.11 -2.20 24.38
CA SER A 845 17.82 -1.99 25.81
C SER A 845 17.22 -3.24 26.48
N LEU A 846 16.37 -4.00 25.77
CA LEU A 846 15.92 -5.31 26.26
C LEU A 846 17.08 -6.30 26.41
N LEU A 847 18.01 -6.36 25.44
CA LEU A 847 19.19 -7.23 25.50
C LEU A 847 20.15 -6.85 26.63
N ALA A 848 20.38 -5.55 26.86
CA ALA A 848 21.29 -5.07 27.90
C ALA A 848 20.75 -5.23 29.34
N LEU A 849 19.42 -5.12 29.52
CA LEU A 849 18.79 -4.99 30.84
C LEU A 849 17.91 -6.17 31.24
N SER A 850 17.18 -6.77 30.30
CA SER A 850 16.13 -7.77 30.56
C SER A 850 16.00 -8.82 29.42
N PRO A 851 17.01 -9.66 29.14
CA PRO A 851 17.00 -10.58 27.99
C PRO A 851 15.75 -11.46 27.88
N GLU A 852 15.20 -11.90 29.02
CA GLU A 852 13.99 -12.73 29.09
C GLU A 852 12.73 -12.05 28.51
N ASP A 853 12.69 -10.72 28.44
CA ASP A 853 11.58 -9.98 27.84
C ASP A 853 11.70 -9.84 26.31
N VAL A 854 12.83 -10.23 25.69
CA VAL A 854 13.05 -10.11 24.23
C VAL A 854 12.08 -10.98 23.42
N LEU A 855 11.95 -12.27 23.72
CA LEU A 855 11.02 -13.17 23.02
C LEU A 855 9.54 -12.72 23.20
N PRO A 856 9.06 -12.40 24.43
CA PRO A 856 7.79 -11.71 24.64
C PRO A 856 7.63 -10.42 23.82
N ALA A 857 8.67 -9.59 23.70
CA ALA A 857 8.62 -8.37 22.90
C ALA A 857 8.46 -8.66 21.41
N VAL A 858 9.25 -9.56 20.81
CA VAL A 858 9.13 -9.96 19.39
C VAL A 858 7.70 -10.46 19.09
N TYR A 859 7.12 -11.24 20.01
CA TYR A 859 5.72 -11.67 19.91
C TYR A 859 4.73 -10.49 19.92
N LEU A 860 4.86 -9.56 20.86
CA LEU A 860 3.99 -8.39 20.96
C LEU A 860 4.15 -7.42 19.77
N CYS A 861 5.39 -7.12 19.34
CA CYS A 861 5.68 -6.30 18.16
C CYS A 861 5.09 -6.88 16.86
N THR A 862 4.89 -8.19 16.81
CA THR A 862 4.33 -8.89 15.64
C THR A 862 2.85 -9.27 15.82
N ASN A 863 2.22 -8.85 16.92
CA ASN A 863 0.82 -9.12 17.25
C ASN A 863 0.48 -10.63 17.28
N LYS A 864 1.44 -11.44 17.74
CA LYS A 864 1.32 -12.89 17.92
C LYS A 864 1.48 -13.27 19.40
N ILE A 865 1.10 -14.50 19.74
CA ILE A 865 1.19 -15.05 21.11
C ILE A 865 1.83 -16.44 21.19
N ALA A 866 2.03 -17.10 20.05
CA ALA A 866 2.69 -18.38 19.83
C ALA A 866 3.00 -18.53 18.32
N PRO A 867 3.70 -19.59 17.88
CA PRO A 867 3.82 -19.93 16.46
C PRO A 867 2.45 -20.22 15.81
N ASP A 868 2.35 -20.01 14.50
CA ASP A 868 1.08 -20.16 13.76
C ASP A 868 0.51 -21.60 13.88
N HIS A 869 1.41 -22.59 13.88
CA HIS A 869 1.09 -24.02 13.92
C HIS A 869 0.55 -24.53 15.26
N GLU A 870 0.65 -23.77 16.35
CA GLU A 870 -0.02 -24.14 17.61
C GLU A 870 -1.55 -23.92 17.54
N ASN A 871 -2.05 -23.13 16.57
CA ASN A 871 -3.42 -22.62 16.50
C ASN A 871 -3.86 -21.89 17.79
N MET A 872 -2.93 -21.27 18.53
CA MET A 872 -3.23 -20.65 19.82
C MET A 872 -3.93 -19.30 19.63
N GLU A 873 -5.27 -19.34 19.66
CA GLU A 873 -6.13 -18.18 19.40
C GLU A 873 -6.66 -17.53 20.70
N LEU A 874 -6.63 -16.19 20.79
CA LEU A 874 -7.23 -15.46 21.92
C LEU A 874 -8.73 -15.78 22.08
N ASN A 875 -9.43 -16.07 20.98
CA ASN A 875 -10.85 -16.41 20.97
C ASN A 875 -11.70 -15.39 21.77
N ILE A 876 -11.53 -14.11 21.41
CA ILE A 876 -12.29 -12.96 21.90
C ILE A 876 -12.82 -12.15 20.71
N GLY A 877 -14.01 -11.58 20.85
CA GLY A 877 -14.58 -10.65 19.87
C GLY A 877 -14.49 -9.20 20.35
N GLY A 878 -14.62 -8.24 19.42
CA GLY A 878 -14.66 -6.81 19.77
C GLY A 878 -15.75 -6.46 20.80
N SER A 879 -16.84 -7.22 20.86
CA SER A 879 -17.88 -7.11 21.90
C SER A 879 -17.36 -7.41 23.32
N THR A 880 -16.43 -8.36 23.48
CA THR A 880 -15.79 -8.70 24.75
C THR A 880 -14.81 -7.61 25.17
N VAL A 881 -14.05 -7.06 24.20
CA VAL A 881 -13.09 -5.96 24.44
C VAL A 881 -13.83 -4.67 24.80
N VAL A 882 -14.92 -4.33 24.09
CA VAL A 882 -15.81 -3.20 24.47
C VAL A 882 -16.39 -3.40 25.87
N ALA A 883 -16.97 -4.57 26.17
CA ALA A 883 -17.55 -4.81 27.49
C ALA A 883 -16.52 -4.74 28.63
N ALA A 884 -15.25 -5.08 28.37
CA ALA A 884 -14.15 -4.89 29.32
C ALA A 884 -13.77 -3.41 29.46
N LEU A 885 -13.71 -2.66 28.36
CA LEU A 885 -13.45 -1.22 28.35
C LEU A 885 -14.51 -0.44 29.14
N GLU A 886 -15.79 -0.82 29.06
CA GLU A 886 -16.85 -0.24 29.89
C GLU A 886 -16.61 -0.43 31.40
N GLU A 887 -16.14 -1.62 31.79
CA GLU A 887 -15.91 -1.98 33.20
C GLU A 887 -14.63 -1.31 33.73
N ALA A 888 -13.58 -1.24 32.91
CA ALA A 888 -12.32 -0.60 33.28
C ALA A 888 -12.40 0.93 33.31
N CYS A 889 -13.10 1.56 32.34
CA CYS A 889 -13.16 3.01 32.18
C CYS A 889 -14.50 3.65 32.61
N GLY A 890 -15.47 2.88 33.11
CA GLY A 890 -16.81 3.36 33.49
C GLY A 890 -17.66 3.91 32.34
N THR A 891 -17.23 3.75 31.09
CA THR A 891 -17.82 4.38 29.91
C THR A 891 -18.99 3.54 29.37
N LYS A 892 -20.12 4.17 28.99
CA LYS A 892 -21.29 3.48 28.41
C LYS A 892 -21.04 3.01 26.96
N LYS A 893 -21.57 1.84 26.53
CA LYS A 893 -21.53 1.36 25.11
C LYS A 893 -21.88 2.43 24.07
N SER A 894 -22.82 3.33 24.37
CA SER A 894 -23.22 4.41 23.48
C SER A 894 -22.05 5.34 23.16
N LYS A 895 -21.35 5.85 24.19
CA LYS A 895 -20.19 6.72 24.00
C LYS A 895 -19.01 5.98 23.38
N VAL A 896 -18.77 4.70 23.74
CA VAL A 896 -17.74 3.88 23.08
C VAL A 896 -18.03 3.67 21.59
N ARG A 897 -19.31 3.52 21.21
CA ARG A 897 -19.74 3.42 19.80
C ARG A 897 -19.60 4.76 19.06
N GLU A 898 -20.05 5.85 19.68
CA GLU A 898 -19.96 7.21 19.16
C GLU A 898 -18.49 7.59 18.85
N LEU A 899 -17.60 7.39 19.82
CA LEU A 899 -16.16 7.59 19.65
C LEU A 899 -15.57 6.64 18.61
N TYR A 900 -16.02 5.38 18.53
CA TYR A 900 -15.54 4.45 17.48
C TYR A 900 -15.99 4.87 16.08
N ASN A 901 -17.20 5.39 15.93
CA ASN A 901 -17.70 5.92 14.66
C ASN A 901 -16.90 7.16 14.21
N SER A 902 -16.45 7.99 15.15
CA SER A 902 -15.60 9.15 14.87
C SER A 902 -14.13 8.80 14.59
N LEU A 903 -13.52 7.92 15.40
CA LEU A 903 -12.07 7.67 15.37
C LEU A 903 -11.64 6.47 14.49
N GLY A 904 -12.54 5.56 14.14
CA GLY A 904 -12.25 4.40 13.28
C GLY A 904 -11.25 3.37 13.86
N ASP A 905 -10.86 3.50 15.13
CA ASP A 905 -9.96 2.58 15.83
C ASP A 905 -10.33 2.40 17.30
N LEU A 906 -10.43 1.14 17.77
CA LEU A 906 -10.79 0.88 19.17
C LEU A 906 -9.64 1.19 20.14
N GLY A 907 -8.38 1.20 19.65
CA GLY A 907 -7.22 1.60 20.45
C GLY A 907 -7.26 3.08 20.81
N ASP A 908 -7.42 3.95 19.81
CA ASP A 908 -7.51 5.40 20.05
C ASP A 908 -8.79 5.76 20.84
N VAL A 909 -9.91 5.05 20.66
CA VAL A 909 -11.11 5.17 21.54
C VAL A 909 -10.79 4.80 22.98
N ALA A 910 -10.14 3.66 23.22
CA ALA A 910 -9.82 3.20 24.57
C ALA A 910 -8.85 4.15 25.28
N GLN A 911 -7.93 4.77 24.54
CA GLN A 911 -7.04 5.80 25.02
C GLN A 911 -7.81 7.01 25.57
N LEU A 912 -8.76 7.53 24.79
CA LEU A 912 -9.58 8.67 25.17
C LEU A 912 -10.49 8.33 26.38
N CYS A 913 -11.10 7.15 26.39
CA CYS A 913 -11.87 6.65 27.54
C CYS A 913 -11.04 6.45 28.82
N ARG A 914 -9.71 6.36 28.73
CA ARG A 914 -8.83 6.27 29.91
C ARG A 914 -8.47 7.64 30.48
N GLN A 915 -8.40 8.67 29.64
CA GLN A 915 -8.07 10.05 30.06
C GLN A 915 -9.20 10.70 30.88
N THR A 916 -10.43 10.17 30.83
CA THR A 916 -11.57 10.66 31.63
C THR A 916 -11.64 10.09 33.06
N GLN A 917 -10.59 9.43 33.55
CA GLN A 917 -10.51 8.90 34.92
C GLN A 917 -9.21 9.33 35.62
N SER A 918 -9.34 9.98 36.79
CA SER A 918 -8.25 10.07 37.77
C SER A 918 -8.28 8.84 38.69
N LEU A 919 -7.10 8.39 39.15
CA LEU A 919 -6.95 7.30 40.11
C LEU A 919 -6.30 7.83 41.39
N LEU A 920 -6.79 7.41 42.56
CA LEU A 920 -6.26 7.78 43.87
C LEU A 920 -4.80 7.31 44.09
N ALA A 921 -4.38 6.26 43.38
CA ALA A 921 -3.01 5.79 43.34
C ALA A 921 -2.71 5.16 41.96
N PRO A 922 -1.47 5.27 41.44
CA PRO A 922 -1.10 4.62 40.19
C PRO A 922 -1.08 3.09 40.37
N PRO A 923 -1.68 2.30 39.46
CA PRO A 923 -1.65 0.85 39.52
C PRO A 923 -0.24 0.31 39.24
N VAL A 924 0.03 -0.94 39.62
CA VAL A 924 1.29 -1.63 39.32
C VAL A 924 1.54 -1.59 37.80
N ALA A 925 2.75 -1.20 37.40
CA ALA A 925 3.10 -1.06 35.99
C ALA A 925 3.00 -2.41 35.25
N LEU A 926 2.50 -2.38 34.02
CA LEU A 926 2.52 -3.55 33.15
C LEU A 926 3.95 -3.86 32.71
N THR A 927 4.29 -5.14 32.62
CA THR A 927 5.57 -5.63 32.09
C THR A 927 5.37 -6.38 30.78
N VAL A 928 6.40 -6.44 29.93
CA VAL A 928 6.34 -7.08 28.61
C VAL A 928 5.98 -8.57 28.75
N ARG A 929 6.72 -9.34 29.55
CA ARG A 929 6.38 -10.72 29.94
C ARG A 929 5.00 -10.83 30.64
N GLY A 930 4.59 -9.81 31.39
CA GLY A 930 3.29 -9.77 32.08
C GLY A 930 2.11 -9.73 31.12
N VAL A 931 2.14 -8.80 30.15
CA VAL A 931 1.13 -8.68 29.10
C VAL A 931 1.11 -9.93 28.21
N TYR A 932 2.29 -10.41 27.77
CA TYR A 932 2.40 -11.61 26.94
C TYR A 932 1.83 -12.86 27.65
N SER A 933 2.21 -13.11 28.90
CA SER A 933 1.68 -14.26 29.67
C SER A 933 0.19 -14.15 29.96
N ALA A 934 -0.34 -12.94 30.20
CA ALA A 934 -1.77 -12.71 30.35
C ALA A 934 -2.56 -13.00 29.05
N LEU A 935 -2.01 -12.64 27.88
CA LEU A 935 -2.59 -12.97 26.59
C LEU A 935 -2.61 -14.49 26.32
N ARG A 936 -1.53 -15.22 26.66
CA ARG A 936 -1.56 -16.70 26.62
C ARG A 936 -2.63 -17.28 27.57
N ARG A 937 -2.72 -16.76 28.81
CA ARG A 937 -3.75 -17.17 29.78
C ARG A 937 -5.18 -16.90 29.30
N ILE A 938 -5.42 -15.83 28.53
CA ILE A 938 -6.70 -15.51 27.89
C ILE A 938 -7.05 -16.54 26.81
N SER A 939 -6.07 -16.91 25.96
CA SER A 939 -6.28 -17.94 24.92
C SER A 939 -6.71 -19.28 25.52
N LEU A 940 -6.03 -19.72 26.58
CA LEU A 940 -6.30 -20.99 27.28
C LEU A 940 -7.67 -21.07 28.01
N GLN A 941 -8.45 -20.00 28.10
CA GLN A 941 -9.79 -20.06 28.72
C GLN A 941 -10.82 -20.71 27.78
N ALA A 942 -11.07 -22.00 27.97
CA ALA A 942 -12.12 -22.78 27.31
C ALA A 942 -13.29 -23.14 28.25
N GLY A 943 -14.34 -23.75 27.69
CA GLY A 943 -15.50 -24.27 28.44
C GLY A 943 -16.46 -23.22 28.98
N SER A 944 -17.39 -23.64 29.85
CA SER A 944 -18.41 -22.76 30.44
C SER A 944 -17.79 -21.65 31.31
N GLY A 945 -18.41 -20.48 31.31
CA GLY A 945 -17.92 -19.28 32.00
C GLY A 945 -16.63 -18.66 31.44
N SER A 946 -16.02 -19.24 30.39
CA SER A 946 -14.76 -18.76 29.81
C SER A 946 -14.80 -17.29 29.40
N ALA A 947 -15.88 -16.84 28.76
CA ALA A 947 -16.06 -15.45 28.36
C ALA A 947 -15.94 -14.45 29.54
N ILE A 948 -16.45 -14.81 30.73
CA ILE A 948 -16.36 -13.98 31.94
C ILE A 948 -14.91 -13.98 32.46
N ARG A 949 -14.25 -15.14 32.49
CA ARG A 949 -12.83 -15.25 32.89
C ARG A 949 -11.92 -14.45 31.96
N LYS A 950 -12.15 -14.50 30.63
CA LYS A 950 -11.43 -13.66 29.65
C LYS A 950 -11.70 -12.18 29.87
N LYS A 951 -12.95 -11.78 30.11
CA LYS A 951 -13.30 -10.38 30.41
C LYS A 951 -12.52 -9.86 31.61
N SER A 952 -12.56 -10.57 32.74
CA SER A 952 -11.85 -10.18 33.97
C SER A 952 -10.33 -10.05 33.76
N LEU A 953 -9.70 -10.98 33.03
CA LEU A 953 -8.28 -10.87 32.68
C LEU A 953 -7.96 -9.62 31.83
N ILE A 954 -8.86 -9.24 30.90
CA ILE A 954 -8.70 -8.02 30.09
C ILE A 954 -8.90 -6.76 30.94
N VAL A 955 -9.91 -6.72 31.81
CA VAL A 955 -10.18 -5.60 32.72
C VAL A 955 -8.97 -5.35 33.63
N ASN A 956 -8.39 -6.39 34.22
CA ASN A 956 -7.22 -6.25 35.08
C ASN A 956 -6.00 -5.64 34.35
N LEU A 957 -5.80 -5.96 33.08
CA LEU A 957 -4.77 -5.32 32.25
C LEU A 957 -5.12 -3.85 31.95
N MET A 958 -6.34 -3.59 31.48
CA MET A 958 -6.84 -2.23 31.17
C MET A 958 -6.75 -1.27 32.37
N CYS A 959 -7.17 -1.72 33.55
CA CYS A 959 -7.08 -0.93 34.79
C CYS A 959 -5.64 -0.62 35.19
N SER A 960 -4.67 -1.43 34.74
CA SER A 960 -3.24 -1.25 35.02
C SER A 960 -2.51 -0.36 34.00
N CYS A 961 -3.10 -0.10 32.84
CA CYS A 961 -2.48 0.69 31.77
C CYS A 961 -2.17 2.14 32.17
N ARG A 962 -0.97 2.59 31.82
CA ARG A 962 -0.45 3.97 31.94
C ARG A 962 -0.23 4.58 30.55
N GLU A 963 -0.27 5.91 30.45
CA GLU A 963 0.01 6.66 29.21
C GLU A 963 -0.65 6.01 27.96
N LYS A 964 0.14 5.65 26.94
CA LYS A 964 -0.28 5.05 25.66
C LYS A 964 -0.45 3.51 25.71
N GLU A 965 -0.26 2.84 26.85
CA GLU A 965 -0.37 1.37 26.95
C GLU A 965 -1.78 0.87 26.58
N MET A 966 -2.83 1.61 26.97
CA MET A 966 -4.23 1.25 26.74
C MET A 966 -4.51 1.10 25.22
N LYS A 967 -4.06 2.08 24.44
CA LYS A 967 -4.16 2.13 22.97
C LYS A 967 -3.59 0.86 22.32
N PHE A 968 -2.37 0.49 22.67
CA PHE A 968 -1.69 -0.66 22.05
C PHE A 968 -2.17 -2.00 22.59
N LEU A 969 -2.49 -2.10 23.88
CA LEU A 969 -3.12 -3.30 24.46
C LEU A 969 -4.45 -3.61 23.76
N VAL A 970 -5.33 -2.62 23.59
CA VAL A 970 -6.63 -2.82 22.94
C VAL A 970 -6.46 -3.17 21.46
N ARG A 971 -5.49 -2.57 20.77
CA ARG A 971 -5.11 -2.96 19.40
C ARG A 971 -4.63 -4.40 19.31
N THR A 972 -3.82 -4.89 20.25
CA THR A 972 -3.41 -6.31 20.32
C THR A 972 -4.62 -7.22 20.57
N LEU A 973 -5.54 -6.84 21.48
CA LEU A 973 -6.74 -7.61 21.79
C LEU A 973 -7.71 -7.72 20.60
N VAL A 974 -7.84 -6.68 19.76
CA VAL A 974 -8.59 -6.75 18.48
C VAL A 974 -7.74 -7.27 17.30
N ARG A 975 -6.49 -7.69 17.57
CA ARG A 975 -5.50 -8.17 16.60
C ARG A 975 -5.21 -7.23 15.42
N ASN A 976 -5.18 -5.92 15.67
CA ASN A 976 -4.85 -4.92 14.67
C ASN A 976 -3.92 -3.85 15.26
N LEU A 977 -2.62 -4.16 15.34
CA LEU A 977 -1.62 -3.34 16.04
C LEU A 977 -1.38 -1.95 15.40
N ARG A 978 -1.63 -1.80 14.10
CA ARG A 978 -1.53 -0.54 13.32
C ARG A 978 -0.21 0.26 13.49
N ILE A 979 0.93 -0.43 13.64
CA ILE A 979 2.28 0.18 13.75
C ILE A 979 3.12 0.08 12.46
N GLY A 980 2.59 -0.42 11.34
CA GLY A 980 3.34 -0.60 10.08
C GLY A 980 4.45 -1.67 10.08
N ALA A 981 5.03 -2.00 11.23
CA ALA A 981 6.03 -3.05 11.38
C ALA A 981 5.47 -4.46 11.11
N MET A 982 6.30 -5.31 10.51
CA MET A 982 6.04 -6.73 10.20
C MET A 982 7.29 -7.57 10.50
N MET A 983 7.24 -8.90 10.36
CA MET A 983 8.40 -9.80 10.55
C MET A 983 9.65 -9.32 9.79
N ARG A 984 9.48 -8.85 8.53
CA ARG A 984 10.54 -8.29 7.68
C ARG A 984 11.05 -6.89 8.11
N THR A 985 10.67 -6.43 9.31
CA THR A 985 11.14 -5.21 9.99
C THR A 985 11.61 -5.57 11.41
N VAL A 986 10.82 -6.35 12.15
CA VAL A 986 11.11 -6.74 13.54
C VAL A 986 12.31 -7.69 13.64
N LEU A 987 12.43 -8.69 12.75
CA LEU A 987 13.55 -9.64 12.78
C LEU A 987 14.90 -8.98 12.39
N PRO A 988 14.99 -8.15 11.32
CA PRO A 988 16.17 -7.32 11.07
C PRO A 988 16.50 -6.38 12.24
N ALA A 989 15.51 -5.75 12.87
CA ALA A 989 15.76 -4.88 14.02
C ALA A 989 16.38 -5.63 15.21
N LEU A 990 15.92 -6.85 15.50
CA LEU A 990 16.52 -7.71 16.53
C LEU A 990 17.94 -8.16 16.14
N ALA A 991 18.15 -8.59 14.89
CA ALA A 991 19.47 -8.96 14.39
C ALA A 991 20.49 -7.81 14.53
N GLN A 992 20.10 -6.60 14.14
CA GLN A 992 20.91 -5.39 14.29
C GLN A 992 21.21 -5.10 15.77
N ALA A 993 20.21 -5.23 16.65
CA ALA A 993 20.40 -5.05 18.09
C ALA A 993 21.38 -6.07 18.69
N VAL A 994 21.38 -7.31 18.21
CA VAL A 994 22.34 -8.35 18.62
C VAL A 994 23.76 -8.01 18.18
N VAL A 995 23.98 -7.49 16.96
CA VAL A 995 25.30 -6.97 16.53
C VAL A 995 25.76 -5.86 17.47
N PHE A 996 24.94 -4.82 17.66
CA PHE A 996 25.27 -3.67 18.52
C PHE A 996 25.43 -4.00 20.01
N ASN A 997 24.96 -5.16 20.47
CA ASN A 997 25.16 -5.66 21.84
C ASN A 997 26.39 -6.58 21.96
N SER A 998 26.98 -7.01 20.84
CA SER A 998 28.12 -7.94 20.81
C SER A 998 29.47 -7.25 20.55
N THR A 999 29.47 -6.06 19.94
CA THR A 999 30.69 -5.36 19.53
C THR A 999 31.11 -4.25 20.51
N PRO A 1000 32.30 -4.32 21.14
CA PRO A 1000 32.98 -3.15 21.67
C PRO A 1000 33.22 -2.12 20.56
N TYR A 1001 33.16 -0.82 20.88
CA TYR A 1001 33.03 0.24 19.87
C TYR A 1001 34.35 0.68 19.18
N GLU A 1002 35.43 -0.09 19.37
CA GLU A 1002 36.77 0.24 18.87
C GLU A 1002 37.23 -0.77 17.80
N GLY A 1003 37.31 -0.31 16.55
CA GLY A 1003 38.12 -0.95 15.50
C GLY A 1003 37.42 -1.54 14.26
N LEU A 1004 36.09 -1.70 14.23
CA LEU A 1004 35.40 -2.48 13.16
C LEU A 1004 34.42 -1.70 12.24
N VAL A 1005 34.60 -0.38 12.11
CA VAL A 1005 33.64 0.50 11.40
C VAL A 1005 33.38 0.09 9.95
N GLU A 1006 34.41 -0.39 9.22
CA GLU A 1006 34.30 -0.72 7.80
C GLU A 1006 33.42 -1.95 7.52
N ASN A 1007 33.45 -2.96 8.39
CA ASN A 1007 32.72 -4.23 8.22
C ASN A 1007 31.32 -4.25 8.90
N LEU A 1008 31.00 -3.24 9.72
CA LEU A 1008 29.76 -3.22 10.49
C LEU A 1008 28.50 -3.30 9.60
N LYS A 1009 28.47 -2.54 8.50
CA LYS A 1009 27.35 -2.49 7.56
C LYS A 1009 27.00 -3.86 6.98
N ASP A 1010 28.02 -4.63 6.61
CA ASP A 1010 27.85 -5.93 5.96
C ASP A 1010 27.54 -7.02 6.98
N CYS A 1011 28.06 -6.91 8.21
CA CYS A 1011 27.64 -7.74 9.34
C CYS A 1011 26.14 -7.54 9.66
N LEU A 1012 25.68 -6.28 9.74
CA LEU A 1012 24.27 -5.94 9.97
C LEU A 1012 23.36 -6.47 8.86
N GLN A 1013 23.79 -6.39 7.58
CA GLN A 1013 23.03 -6.92 6.45
C GLN A 1013 23.01 -8.46 6.43
N ARG A 1014 24.17 -9.12 6.60
CA ARG A 1014 24.29 -10.57 6.68
C ARG A 1014 23.38 -11.14 7.76
N LEU A 1015 23.52 -10.70 9.00
CA LEU A 1015 22.72 -11.25 10.11
C LEU A 1015 21.22 -10.95 9.95
N SER A 1016 20.86 -9.78 9.40
CA SER A 1016 19.46 -9.47 9.06
C SER A 1016 18.87 -10.42 8.00
N ALA A 1017 19.68 -10.90 7.05
CA ALA A 1017 19.26 -11.87 6.05
C ALA A 1017 19.17 -13.29 6.65
N GLU A 1018 20.20 -13.75 7.35
CA GLU A 1018 20.25 -15.07 8.00
C GLU A 1018 19.05 -15.31 8.93
N VAL A 1019 18.69 -14.33 9.77
CA VAL A 1019 17.55 -14.45 10.70
C VAL A 1019 16.20 -14.45 9.98
N VAL A 1020 16.07 -13.72 8.87
CA VAL A 1020 14.86 -13.74 8.04
C VAL A 1020 14.71 -15.06 7.29
N GLU A 1021 15.81 -15.65 6.80
CA GLU A 1021 15.77 -16.93 6.11
C GLU A 1021 15.56 -18.11 7.07
N ALA A 1022 16.20 -18.08 8.24
CA ALA A 1022 15.91 -18.99 9.34
C ALA A 1022 14.42 -18.98 9.72
N TYR A 1023 13.76 -17.81 9.72
CA TYR A 1023 12.31 -17.72 9.93
C TYR A 1023 11.46 -18.20 8.75
N ASN A 1024 11.95 -18.14 7.50
CA ASN A 1024 11.25 -18.72 6.35
C ASN A 1024 11.25 -20.25 6.43
N ILE A 1025 12.40 -20.83 6.78
CA ILE A 1025 12.64 -22.28 6.92
C ILE A 1025 11.93 -22.84 8.17
N LEU A 1026 12.10 -22.17 9.32
CA LEU A 1026 11.60 -22.57 10.64
C LEU A 1026 10.89 -21.40 11.35
N PRO A 1027 9.62 -21.09 11.03
CA PRO A 1027 8.86 -19.97 11.60
C PRO A 1027 8.37 -20.21 13.06
N SER A 1028 9.28 -20.63 13.94
CA SER A 1028 9.07 -20.73 15.39
C SER A 1028 9.97 -19.73 16.10
N LEU A 1029 9.39 -18.69 16.71
CA LEU A 1029 10.16 -17.66 17.42
C LEU A 1029 10.76 -18.19 18.72
N ASP A 1030 10.09 -19.15 19.37
CA ASP A 1030 10.59 -19.82 20.59
C ASP A 1030 11.87 -20.65 20.36
N VAL A 1031 12.19 -20.98 19.10
CA VAL A 1031 13.47 -21.60 18.72
C VAL A 1031 14.44 -20.55 18.14
N LEU A 1032 13.96 -19.71 17.23
CA LEU A 1032 14.79 -18.73 16.51
C LEU A 1032 15.39 -17.66 17.43
N VAL A 1033 14.58 -17.06 18.31
CA VAL A 1033 15.03 -15.93 19.14
C VAL A 1033 16.07 -16.37 20.19
N PRO A 1034 15.88 -17.47 20.95
CA PRO A 1034 16.93 -17.98 21.82
C PRO A 1034 18.22 -18.36 21.07
N SER A 1035 18.10 -19.04 19.91
CA SER A 1035 19.27 -19.45 19.12
C SER A 1035 20.09 -18.27 18.58
N LEU A 1036 19.42 -17.17 18.21
CA LEU A 1036 20.05 -15.91 17.81
C LEU A 1036 20.71 -15.20 19.00
N MET A 1037 20.07 -15.20 20.17
CA MET A 1037 20.62 -14.59 21.38
C MET A 1037 21.81 -15.37 21.96
N GLU A 1038 21.82 -16.69 21.80
CA GLU A 1038 22.92 -17.58 22.21
C GLU A 1038 24.14 -17.45 21.29
N LYS A 1039 23.94 -17.46 19.97
CA LYS A 1039 25.02 -17.48 18.96
C LYS A 1039 25.45 -16.09 18.50
N GLY A 1040 24.72 -15.04 18.88
CA GLY A 1040 25.08 -13.65 18.59
C GLY A 1040 25.33 -13.38 17.11
N ILE A 1041 26.51 -12.83 16.81
CA ILE A 1041 26.96 -12.51 15.45
C ILE A 1041 27.33 -13.74 14.59
N GLU A 1042 27.57 -14.89 15.21
CA GLU A 1042 27.91 -16.15 14.53
C GLU A 1042 26.66 -16.93 14.07
N PHE A 1043 25.46 -16.46 14.43
CA PHE A 1043 24.22 -17.08 13.97
C PHE A 1043 24.11 -17.07 12.43
N SER A 1044 23.69 -18.22 11.90
CA SER A 1044 23.31 -18.43 10.50
C SER A 1044 22.04 -19.27 10.42
N SER A 1045 21.28 -19.11 9.34
CA SER A 1045 20.17 -19.95 8.91
C SER A 1045 20.50 -21.45 8.93
N ASN A 1046 21.70 -21.84 8.52
CA ASN A 1046 22.19 -23.23 8.57
C ASN A 1046 22.28 -23.80 9.99
N THR A 1047 22.24 -22.96 11.05
CA THR A 1047 22.26 -23.42 12.44
C THR A 1047 20.89 -23.92 12.95
N LEU A 1048 19.83 -23.82 12.12
CA LEU A 1048 18.48 -24.28 12.40
C LEU A 1048 17.95 -25.14 11.24
N SER A 1049 17.98 -26.46 11.43
CA SER A 1049 17.49 -27.43 10.44
C SER A 1049 15.95 -27.45 10.35
N MET A 1050 15.44 -27.87 9.19
CA MET A 1050 14.02 -28.14 8.97
C MET A 1050 13.51 -29.28 9.89
N ALA A 1051 12.33 -29.09 10.49
CA ALA A 1051 11.72 -30.06 11.41
C ALA A 1051 10.30 -30.46 10.94
N PRO A 1052 10.06 -31.73 10.54
CA PRO A 1052 8.72 -32.23 10.28
C PRO A 1052 7.77 -31.99 11.47
N GLY A 1053 6.60 -31.40 11.21
CA GLY A 1053 5.68 -30.93 12.24
C GLY A 1053 5.74 -29.41 12.52
N ILE A 1054 6.75 -28.68 12.01
CA ILE A 1054 6.78 -27.21 11.97
C ILE A 1054 6.70 -26.77 10.48
N PRO A 1055 5.65 -26.03 10.06
CA PRO A 1055 5.46 -25.67 8.66
C PRO A 1055 6.43 -24.57 8.19
N ILE A 1056 6.97 -24.76 6.99
CA ILE A 1056 7.84 -23.84 6.26
C ILE A 1056 6.97 -22.72 5.66
N LYS A 1057 7.47 -21.48 5.57
CA LYS A 1057 6.73 -20.42 4.86
C LYS A 1057 6.69 -20.70 3.35
N PRO A 1058 5.50 -20.84 2.74
CA PRO A 1058 5.38 -21.36 1.38
C PRO A 1058 5.90 -20.39 0.31
N MET A 1059 6.53 -20.94 -0.73
CA MET A 1059 6.92 -20.17 -1.91
C MET A 1059 5.70 -19.51 -2.57
N LEU A 1060 5.80 -18.21 -2.87
CA LEU A 1060 4.71 -17.40 -3.41
C LEU A 1060 4.94 -17.04 -4.89
N ALA A 1061 3.89 -17.14 -5.70
CA ALA A 1061 3.92 -16.74 -7.10
C ALA A 1061 3.90 -15.22 -7.29
N LYS A 1062 4.62 -14.74 -8.30
CA LYS A 1062 4.59 -13.34 -8.78
C LYS A 1062 3.61 -13.22 -9.94
N ILE A 1063 2.71 -12.24 -9.90
CA ILE A 1063 1.70 -12.05 -10.96
C ILE A 1063 2.39 -11.63 -12.27
N THR A 1064 2.04 -12.30 -13.37
CA THR A 1064 2.55 -12.05 -14.72
C THR A 1064 1.39 -11.88 -15.70
N ASN A 1065 1.36 -10.75 -16.40
CA ASN A 1065 0.25 -10.37 -17.28
C ASN A 1065 0.43 -10.99 -18.68
N GLY A 1066 0.47 -12.32 -18.75
CA GLY A 1066 0.59 -13.09 -19.99
C GLY A 1066 2.02 -13.55 -20.35
N VAL A 1067 2.08 -14.44 -21.34
CA VAL A 1067 3.29 -15.18 -21.76
C VAL A 1067 4.50 -14.29 -22.08
N PRO A 1068 4.39 -13.11 -22.74
CA PRO A 1068 5.55 -12.26 -23.01
C PRO A 1068 6.29 -11.79 -21.74
N GLN A 1069 5.57 -11.58 -20.62
CA GLN A 1069 6.21 -11.26 -19.34
C GLN A 1069 6.92 -12.48 -18.75
N VAL A 1070 6.38 -13.68 -18.93
CA VAL A 1070 7.01 -14.96 -18.53
C VAL A 1070 8.30 -15.17 -19.34
N LYS A 1071 8.27 -14.98 -20.68
CA LYS A 1071 9.46 -15.00 -21.54
C LYS A 1071 10.52 -14.00 -21.06
N LYS A 1072 10.15 -12.74 -20.75
CA LYS A 1072 11.11 -11.73 -20.26
C LYS A 1072 11.69 -12.05 -18.86
N LEU A 1073 11.00 -12.84 -18.03
CA LEU A 1073 11.45 -13.22 -16.68
C LEU A 1073 12.39 -14.43 -16.69
N PHE A 1074 12.04 -15.50 -17.41
CA PHE A 1074 12.89 -16.70 -17.49
C PHE A 1074 13.96 -16.63 -18.60
N GLN A 1075 13.78 -15.72 -19.56
CA GLN A 1075 14.71 -15.43 -20.66
C GLN A 1075 15.09 -16.70 -21.43
N ASN A 1076 16.32 -17.18 -21.20
CA ASN A 1076 16.95 -18.31 -21.88
C ASN A 1076 16.91 -19.62 -21.06
N LYS A 1077 16.30 -19.61 -19.87
CA LYS A 1077 16.21 -20.78 -18.98
C LYS A 1077 14.93 -21.58 -19.28
N ALA A 1078 15.05 -22.91 -19.29
CA ALA A 1078 13.89 -23.79 -19.33
C ALA A 1078 13.01 -23.56 -18.08
N PHE A 1079 11.69 -23.65 -18.26
CA PHE A 1079 10.72 -23.50 -17.18
C PHE A 1079 9.55 -24.46 -17.38
N THR A 1080 8.73 -24.62 -16.34
CA THR A 1080 7.63 -25.58 -16.31
C THR A 1080 6.33 -24.86 -15.97
N CYS A 1081 5.26 -25.22 -16.67
CA CYS A 1081 3.92 -24.66 -16.51
C CYS A 1081 3.04 -25.71 -15.81
N GLU A 1082 2.59 -25.42 -14.60
CA GLU A 1082 1.67 -26.27 -13.84
C GLU A 1082 0.23 -25.74 -13.91
N TYR A 1083 -0.74 -26.65 -13.82
CA TYR A 1083 -2.14 -26.29 -13.59
C TYR A 1083 -2.30 -25.62 -12.21
N LYS A 1084 -2.78 -24.37 -12.19
CA LYS A 1084 -3.00 -23.63 -10.94
C LYS A 1084 -4.41 -23.90 -10.38
N TYR A 1085 -4.59 -25.10 -9.83
CA TYR A 1085 -5.83 -25.61 -9.22
C TYR A 1085 -6.56 -24.62 -8.27
N ASP A 1086 -7.89 -24.75 -8.20
CA ASP A 1086 -8.77 -23.96 -7.32
C ASP A 1086 -9.14 -24.77 -6.07
N GLY A 1087 -8.29 -24.72 -5.05
CA GLY A 1087 -8.43 -25.57 -3.86
C GLY A 1087 -7.95 -24.89 -2.57
N GLN A 1088 -7.49 -25.72 -1.64
CA GLN A 1088 -6.83 -25.28 -0.42
C GLN A 1088 -5.41 -25.84 -0.37
N ARG A 1089 -4.41 -24.97 -0.60
CA ARG A 1089 -2.99 -25.32 -0.39
C ARG A 1089 -2.75 -25.92 1.00
N ALA A 1090 -2.11 -27.07 1.00
CA ALA A 1090 -1.86 -27.93 2.13
C ALA A 1090 -0.38 -28.36 2.11
N GLN A 1091 0.37 -27.93 3.12
CA GLN A 1091 1.72 -28.43 3.35
C GLN A 1091 1.62 -29.68 4.23
N ILE A 1092 2.03 -30.82 3.70
CA ILE A 1092 1.83 -32.16 4.27
C ILE A 1092 3.15 -32.64 4.85
N HIS A 1093 3.17 -32.89 6.17
CA HIS A 1093 4.33 -33.41 6.89
C HIS A 1093 4.05 -34.83 7.34
N LYS A 1094 4.95 -35.77 7.04
CA LYS A 1094 4.99 -37.09 7.67
C LYS A 1094 6.12 -37.10 8.70
N LEU A 1095 5.78 -37.36 9.96
CA LEU A 1095 6.68 -37.37 11.10
C LEU A 1095 7.26 -38.77 11.34
N SER A 1096 8.32 -38.86 12.15
CA SER A 1096 9.07 -40.11 12.41
C SER A 1096 8.31 -41.15 13.23
N ASP A 1097 7.19 -40.77 13.85
CA ASP A 1097 6.22 -41.68 14.48
C ASP A 1097 5.19 -42.24 13.47
N GLY A 1098 5.29 -41.87 12.19
CA GLY A 1098 4.36 -42.22 11.13
C GLY A 1098 3.12 -41.31 11.05
N SER A 1099 2.96 -40.35 11.97
CA SER A 1099 1.82 -39.43 11.95
C SER A 1099 1.92 -38.42 10.79
N VAL A 1100 0.77 -38.02 10.26
CA VAL A 1100 0.68 -37.01 9.19
C VAL A 1100 0.00 -35.75 9.73
N ARG A 1101 0.64 -34.59 9.53
CA ARG A 1101 0.11 -33.27 9.90
C ARG A 1101 -0.03 -32.41 8.65
N VAL A 1102 -1.08 -31.60 8.60
CA VAL A 1102 -1.44 -30.79 7.43
C VAL A 1102 -1.51 -29.33 7.86
N PHE A 1103 -0.79 -28.45 7.17
CA PHE A 1103 -0.76 -27.02 7.48
C PHE A 1103 -1.31 -26.17 6.34
N SER A 1104 -1.99 -25.09 6.69
CA SER A 1104 -2.52 -24.10 5.74
C SER A 1104 -1.40 -23.28 5.09
N ARG A 1105 -1.73 -22.56 4.02
CA ARG A 1105 -0.87 -21.52 3.41
C ARG A 1105 -0.30 -20.49 4.41
N ASN A 1106 -0.93 -20.25 5.55
CA ASN A 1106 -0.42 -19.33 6.58
C ASN A 1106 0.51 -20.03 7.60
N GLY A 1107 0.39 -21.36 7.73
CA GLY A 1107 1.03 -22.18 8.76
C GLY A 1107 0.08 -22.67 9.87
N ASP A 1108 -1.24 -22.45 9.75
CA ASP A 1108 -2.23 -22.97 10.71
C ASP A 1108 -2.35 -24.50 10.59
N GLU A 1109 -2.40 -25.27 11.68
CA GLU A 1109 -2.63 -26.72 11.60
C GLU A 1109 -4.09 -27.02 11.22
N THR A 1110 -4.30 -27.76 10.12
CA THR A 1110 -5.63 -28.12 9.58
C THR A 1110 -5.87 -29.63 9.52
N THR A 1111 -4.99 -30.45 10.11
CA THR A 1111 -5.07 -31.93 10.16
C THR A 1111 -6.48 -32.45 10.47
N SER A 1112 -7.20 -31.86 11.44
CA SER A 1112 -8.56 -32.26 11.86
C SER A 1112 -9.67 -32.05 10.81
N ARG A 1113 -9.40 -31.26 9.75
CA ARG A 1113 -10.33 -30.98 8.63
C ARG A 1113 -10.25 -32.03 7.51
N PHE A 1114 -9.12 -32.74 7.43
CA PHE A 1114 -8.79 -33.66 6.34
C PHE A 1114 -8.26 -35.02 6.84
N PRO A 1115 -9.03 -35.78 7.65
CA PRO A 1115 -8.62 -37.12 8.08
C PRO A 1115 -8.59 -38.13 6.92
N ASP A 1116 -9.34 -37.87 5.85
CA ASP A 1116 -9.26 -38.59 4.57
C ASP A 1116 -7.96 -38.30 3.80
N LEU A 1117 -7.43 -37.07 3.84
CA LEU A 1117 -6.09 -36.76 3.31
C LEU A 1117 -5.01 -37.56 4.04
N VAL A 1118 -5.09 -37.63 5.38
CA VAL A 1118 -4.18 -38.43 6.21
C VAL A 1118 -4.21 -39.90 5.78
N ASN A 1119 -5.40 -40.49 5.55
CA ASN A 1119 -5.53 -41.84 5.03
C ASN A 1119 -4.90 -41.98 3.63
N ILE A 1120 -5.23 -41.09 2.68
CA ILE A 1120 -4.70 -41.14 1.30
C ILE A 1120 -3.17 -41.10 1.28
N ILE A 1121 -2.56 -40.20 2.07
CA ILE A 1121 -1.10 -40.08 2.20
C ILE A 1121 -0.50 -41.33 2.85
N THR A 1122 -1.21 -41.97 3.79
CA THR A 1122 -0.76 -43.21 4.43
C THR A 1122 -0.88 -44.43 3.50
N GLU A 1123 -1.91 -44.48 2.65
CA GLU A 1123 -2.12 -45.52 1.64
C GLU A 1123 -1.18 -45.40 0.42
N SER A 1124 -0.82 -44.18 0.01
CA SER A 1124 -0.11 -43.91 -1.26
C SER A 1124 1.39 -43.66 -1.08
N CYS A 1125 1.89 -43.59 0.15
CA CYS A 1125 3.32 -43.43 0.44
C CYS A 1125 4.02 -44.79 0.52
N ASP A 1126 5.12 -44.95 -0.21
CA ASP A 1126 5.95 -46.15 -0.09
C ASP A 1126 6.58 -46.27 1.32
N SER A 1127 6.82 -47.50 1.75
CA SER A 1127 7.61 -47.94 2.90
C SER A 1127 8.96 -47.21 3.06
N ARG A 1128 9.57 -46.78 1.94
CA ARG A 1128 10.83 -46.01 1.92
C ARG A 1128 10.68 -44.56 2.40
N GLY A 1129 9.47 -43.99 2.45
CA GLY A 1129 9.20 -42.64 2.92
C GLY A 1129 9.00 -42.57 4.43
N ALA A 1130 10.07 -42.53 5.21
CA ALA A 1130 10.00 -42.48 6.67
C ALA A 1130 9.49 -41.12 7.18
N THR A 1131 10.01 -40.01 6.64
CA THR A 1131 9.62 -38.64 6.97
C THR A 1131 9.69 -37.74 5.75
N PHE A 1132 8.77 -36.80 5.57
CA PHE A 1132 8.85 -35.82 4.47
C PHE A 1132 8.07 -34.55 4.75
N ILE A 1133 8.32 -33.51 3.93
CA ILE A 1133 7.50 -32.30 3.85
C ILE A 1133 7.22 -31.99 2.37
N VAL A 1134 5.94 -32.07 1.99
CA VAL A 1134 5.42 -31.92 0.62
C VAL A 1134 4.47 -30.71 0.55
N ASP A 1135 4.43 -30.01 -0.59
CA ASP A 1135 3.48 -28.93 -0.88
C ASP A 1135 2.48 -29.39 -1.95
N ALA A 1136 1.19 -29.17 -1.69
CA ALA A 1136 0.09 -29.69 -2.50
C ALA A 1136 -1.13 -28.76 -2.47
N GLU A 1137 -1.99 -28.86 -3.49
CA GLU A 1137 -3.32 -28.23 -3.47
C GLU A 1137 -4.40 -29.31 -3.25
N VAL A 1138 -5.18 -29.18 -2.18
CA VAL A 1138 -6.33 -30.07 -1.92
C VAL A 1138 -7.53 -29.52 -2.68
N VAL A 1139 -8.08 -30.30 -3.61
CA VAL A 1139 -9.19 -29.90 -4.48
C VAL A 1139 -10.38 -30.82 -4.21
N ALA A 1140 -11.60 -30.28 -4.18
CA ALA A 1140 -12.80 -31.12 -4.06
C ALA A 1140 -13.02 -31.92 -5.35
N ILE A 1141 -13.48 -33.16 -5.23
CA ILE A 1141 -13.71 -34.04 -6.37
C ILE A 1141 -15.02 -34.81 -6.22
N ASP A 1142 -15.69 -35.05 -7.33
CA ASP A 1142 -16.74 -36.06 -7.46
C ASP A 1142 -16.09 -37.31 -8.08
N ARG A 1143 -16.07 -38.44 -7.36
CA ARG A 1143 -15.59 -39.72 -7.92
C ARG A 1143 -16.70 -40.57 -8.53
N GLN A 1144 -17.97 -40.24 -8.26
CA GLN A 1144 -19.14 -41.06 -8.62
C GLN A 1144 -19.58 -40.80 -10.06
N ASN A 1145 -19.46 -39.56 -10.54
CA ASN A 1145 -19.79 -39.17 -11.91
C ASN A 1145 -18.56 -39.10 -12.85
N GLY A 1146 -17.54 -39.93 -12.56
CA GLY A 1146 -16.19 -39.82 -13.12
C GLY A 1146 -15.38 -38.73 -12.42
N PRO A 1147 -14.02 -38.86 -12.31
CA PRO A 1147 -13.17 -38.05 -11.43
C PRO A 1147 -13.13 -36.57 -11.85
N LYS A 1148 -14.13 -35.80 -11.38
CA LYS A 1148 -14.40 -34.44 -11.82
C LYS A 1148 -14.07 -33.45 -10.71
N LEU A 1149 -13.17 -32.51 -11.02
CA LEU A 1149 -12.82 -31.42 -10.11
C LEU A 1149 -14.04 -30.52 -9.84
N MET A 1150 -14.25 -30.23 -8.56
CA MET A 1150 -15.28 -29.35 -8.03
C MET A 1150 -14.66 -28.02 -7.57
N SER A 1151 -15.48 -27.00 -7.34
CA SER A 1151 -14.98 -25.66 -7.00
C SER A 1151 -14.42 -25.56 -5.57
N PHE A 1152 -13.60 -24.54 -5.32
CA PHE A 1152 -13.22 -24.17 -3.95
C PHE A 1152 -14.42 -23.89 -3.05
N GLN A 1153 -15.56 -23.44 -3.59
CA GLN A 1153 -16.77 -23.21 -2.79
C GLN A 1153 -17.31 -24.52 -2.19
N GLU A 1154 -17.34 -25.59 -2.99
CA GLU A 1154 -17.76 -26.92 -2.54
C GLU A 1154 -16.77 -27.50 -1.53
N LEU A 1155 -15.45 -27.37 -1.77
CA LEU A 1155 -14.42 -27.69 -0.77
C LEU A 1155 -14.59 -26.91 0.54
N SER A 1156 -14.94 -25.62 0.45
CA SER A 1156 -15.12 -24.76 1.62
C SER A 1156 -16.27 -25.22 2.52
N SER A 1157 -17.27 -25.90 1.96
CA SER A 1157 -18.45 -26.40 2.67
C SER A 1157 -18.17 -27.55 3.65
N ARG A 1158 -17.02 -28.23 3.51
CA ARG A 1158 -16.57 -29.25 4.48
C ARG A 1158 -16.51 -28.66 5.88
N GLU A 1159 -16.84 -29.49 6.88
CA GLU A 1159 -16.66 -29.14 8.29
C GLU A 1159 -15.19 -28.83 8.60
N ARG A 1160 -14.93 -28.02 9.64
CA ARG A 1160 -13.55 -27.64 10.03
C ARG A 1160 -12.93 -28.56 11.09
N GLY A 1161 -13.74 -29.44 11.68
CA GLY A 1161 -13.39 -30.18 12.89
C GLY A 1161 -13.17 -29.26 14.09
N SER A 1162 -12.63 -29.81 15.17
CA SER A 1162 -12.03 -29.04 16.27
C SER A 1162 -10.81 -29.77 16.80
N LYS A 1163 -9.98 -29.10 17.62
CA LYS A 1163 -8.79 -29.69 18.25
C LYS A 1163 -9.13 -30.89 19.16
N ASP A 1164 -10.38 -30.95 19.63
CA ASP A 1164 -10.93 -32.00 20.51
C ASP A 1164 -11.86 -33.00 19.78
N SER A 1165 -12.09 -32.83 18.47
CA SER A 1165 -13.00 -33.68 17.68
C SER A 1165 -12.57 -33.75 16.20
N ILE A 1166 -11.96 -34.88 15.83
CA ILE A 1166 -11.72 -35.27 14.44
C ILE A 1166 -13.07 -35.55 13.75
N ILE A 1167 -13.19 -35.19 12.47
CA ILE A 1167 -14.36 -35.53 11.64
C ILE A 1167 -14.34 -37.04 11.37
N ALA A 1168 -15.40 -37.75 11.75
CA ALA A 1168 -15.50 -39.18 11.44
C ALA A 1168 -15.70 -39.38 9.93
N LEU A 1169 -14.96 -40.34 9.34
CA LEU A 1169 -14.84 -40.51 7.88
C LEU A 1169 -16.19 -40.77 7.20
N ASP A 1170 -17.13 -41.42 7.89
CA ASP A 1170 -18.51 -41.69 7.47
C ASP A 1170 -19.36 -40.42 7.24
N LYS A 1171 -18.90 -39.25 7.71
CA LYS A 1171 -19.61 -37.97 7.62
C LYS A 1171 -19.09 -37.05 6.53
N ILE A 1172 -18.03 -37.45 5.82
CA ILE A 1172 -17.42 -36.65 4.75
C ILE A 1172 -18.33 -36.70 3.52
N LYS A 1173 -18.89 -35.54 3.14
CA LYS A 1173 -19.83 -35.39 2.01
C LYS A 1173 -19.19 -34.88 0.72
N VAL A 1174 -17.96 -34.39 0.80
CA VAL A 1174 -17.21 -33.79 -0.31
C VAL A 1174 -15.84 -34.44 -0.31
N GLU A 1175 -15.62 -35.34 -1.27
CA GLU A 1175 -14.34 -36.03 -1.44
C GLU A 1175 -13.26 -35.05 -1.92
N ILE A 1176 -12.00 -35.47 -1.86
CA ILE A 1176 -10.85 -34.65 -2.27
C ILE A 1176 -9.86 -35.45 -3.11
N CYS A 1177 -9.17 -34.76 -4.02
CA CYS A 1177 -7.90 -35.19 -4.59
C CYS A 1177 -6.78 -34.24 -4.11
N ILE A 1178 -5.59 -34.80 -3.92
CA ILE A 1178 -4.38 -34.09 -3.49
C ILE A 1178 -3.48 -33.91 -4.71
N PHE A 1179 -3.31 -32.68 -5.19
CA PHE A 1179 -2.39 -32.37 -6.28
C PHE A 1179 -1.04 -31.94 -5.72
N VAL A 1180 -0.07 -32.86 -5.65
CA VAL A 1180 1.29 -32.57 -5.16
C VAL A 1180 2.13 -31.88 -6.24
N PHE A 1181 2.90 -30.84 -5.87
CA PHE A 1181 3.70 -30.07 -6.82
C PHE A 1181 5.15 -29.81 -6.38
N ASP A 1182 5.45 -29.83 -5.07
CA ASP A 1182 6.83 -29.68 -4.58
C ASP A 1182 7.12 -30.55 -3.34
N ILE A 1183 8.41 -30.80 -3.08
CA ILE A 1183 8.89 -31.48 -1.87
C ILE A 1183 10.14 -30.75 -1.35
N MET A 1184 10.14 -30.44 -0.05
CA MET A 1184 11.12 -29.56 0.55
C MET A 1184 12.05 -30.30 1.53
N PHE A 1185 11.64 -31.49 1.99
CA PHE A 1185 12.40 -32.35 2.89
C PHE A 1185 11.99 -33.81 2.70
N ALA A 1186 12.95 -34.74 2.75
CA ALA A 1186 12.69 -36.18 2.72
C ALA A 1186 13.75 -36.95 3.52
N ASN A 1187 13.34 -37.91 4.35
CA ASN A 1187 14.18 -38.88 5.07
C ASN A 1187 15.39 -38.32 5.85
N GLY A 1188 15.34 -37.05 6.28
CA GLY A 1188 16.43 -36.36 6.97
C GLY A 1188 17.09 -35.26 6.14
N GLU A 1189 16.93 -35.28 4.82
CA GLU A 1189 17.57 -34.34 3.89
C GLU A 1189 16.70 -33.12 3.58
N GLN A 1190 17.33 -31.94 3.60
CA GLN A 1190 16.73 -30.66 3.20
C GLN A 1190 16.88 -30.45 1.68
N LEU A 1191 15.76 -30.52 0.95
CA LEU A 1191 15.74 -30.51 -0.51
C LEU A 1191 15.60 -29.10 -1.10
N LEU A 1192 15.36 -28.06 -0.28
CA LEU A 1192 15.14 -26.68 -0.73
C LEU A 1192 16.26 -26.13 -1.65
N ASN A 1193 17.51 -26.55 -1.43
CA ASN A 1193 18.67 -26.11 -2.22
C ASN A 1193 18.77 -26.80 -3.59
N LEU A 1194 18.01 -27.88 -3.84
CA LEU A 1194 18.02 -28.63 -5.08
C LEU A 1194 17.09 -27.99 -6.14
N PRO A 1195 17.44 -28.01 -7.44
CA PRO A 1195 16.53 -27.59 -8.50
C PRO A 1195 15.20 -28.36 -8.52
N LEU A 1196 14.10 -27.69 -8.87
CA LEU A 1196 12.75 -28.28 -8.91
C LEU A 1196 12.67 -29.60 -9.70
N ARG A 1197 13.46 -29.76 -10.78
CA ARG A 1197 13.58 -31.00 -11.56
C ARG A 1197 14.00 -32.20 -10.69
N GLN A 1198 14.94 -32.00 -9.76
CA GLN A 1198 15.38 -33.04 -8.83
C GLN A 1198 14.34 -33.27 -7.71
N ARG A 1199 13.73 -32.20 -7.18
CA ARG A 1199 12.67 -32.32 -6.16
C ARG A 1199 11.44 -33.08 -6.69
N ARG A 1200 11.03 -32.85 -7.94
CA ARG A 1200 9.99 -33.66 -8.61
C ARG A 1200 10.39 -35.12 -8.82
N LYS A 1201 11.69 -35.45 -8.92
CA LYS A 1201 12.13 -36.86 -8.90
C LYS A 1201 11.88 -37.48 -7.52
N TYR A 1202 12.27 -36.80 -6.44
CA TYR A 1202 11.96 -37.24 -5.07
C TYR A 1202 10.45 -37.42 -4.80
N LEU A 1203 9.58 -36.58 -5.39
CA LEU A 1203 8.13 -36.79 -5.35
C LEU A 1203 7.71 -38.12 -6.01
N LYS A 1204 8.22 -38.41 -7.21
CA LYS A 1204 7.93 -39.66 -7.95
C LYS A 1204 8.49 -40.90 -7.24
N ASP A 1205 9.70 -40.79 -6.71
CA ASP A 1205 10.35 -41.87 -5.94
C ASP A 1205 9.58 -42.21 -4.63
N LEU A 1206 8.75 -41.28 -4.12
CA LEU A 1206 7.99 -41.36 -2.87
C LEU A 1206 6.53 -41.86 -3.04
N PHE A 1207 5.84 -41.43 -4.12
CA PHE A 1207 4.41 -41.75 -4.36
C PHE A 1207 4.16 -42.57 -5.65
N GLY A 1208 5.19 -42.98 -6.38
CA GLY A 1208 5.07 -43.77 -7.62
C GLY A 1208 4.33 -43.00 -8.72
N ASP A 1209 3.41 -43.65 -9.44
CA ASP A 1209 2.54 -42.99 -10.43
C ASP A 1209 1.35 -42.25 -9.80
N GLY A 1210 1.18 -42.32 -8.47
CA GLY A 1210 0.02 -41.78 -7.76
C GLY A 1210 -1.23 -42.67 -7.86
N LYS A 1211 -2.39 -42.08 -7.57
CA LYS A 1211 -3.70 -42.74 -7.50
C LYS A 1211 -4.78 -41.77 -7.95
N VAL A 1212 -5.19 -41.87 -9.22
CA VAL A 1212 -6.15 -40.97 -9.90
C VAL A 1212 -7.40 -40.73 -9.05
N GLY A 1213 -7.72 -39.46 -8.80
CA GLY A 1213 -8.82 -39.01 -7.96
C GLY A 1213 -8.56 -39.03 -6.44
N TYR A 1214 -7.36 -39.42 -6.00
CA TYR A 1214 -6.95 -39.45 -4.59
C TYR A 1214 -5.67 -38.64 -4.36
N LEU A 1215 -4.59 -38.99 -5.07
CA LEU A 1215 -3.30 -38.29 -5.06
C LEU A 1215 -2.73 -38.29 -6.46
N GLU A 1216 -2.47 -37.11 -7.01
CA GLU A 1216 -1.98 -36.89 -8.37
C GLU A 1216 -0.84 -35.86 -8.35
N TYR A 1217 0.03 -35.91 -9.35
CA TYR A 1217 0.97 -34.82 -9.61
C TYR A 1217 0.24 -33.66 -10.26
N ALA A 1218 0.65 -32.42 -9.95
CA ALA A 1218 0.17 -31.26 -10.67
C ALA A 1218 0.45 -31.41 -12.18
N THR A 1219 -0.58 -31.25 -13.01
CA THR A 1219 -0.49 -31.40 -14.47
C THR A 1219 0.50 -30.38 -15.01
N GLU A 1220 1.65 -30.86 -15.49
CA GLU A 1220 2.78 -30.03 -15.92
C GLU A 1220 3.03 -30.09 -17.43
N MET A 1221 3.58 -29.02 -17.98
CA MET A 1221 4.16 -28.96 -19.31
C MET A 1221 5.48 -28.19 -19.24
N THR A 1222 6.59 -28.84 -19.59
CA THR A 1222 7.93 -28.26 -19.50
C THR A 1222 8.37 -27.65 -20.83
N MET A 1223 8.78 -26.39 -20.80
CA MET A 1223 9.15 -25.57 -21.96
C MET A 1223 10.68 -25.51 -22.07
N MET A 1224 11.20 -26.25 -23.06
CA MET A 1224 12.61 -26.27 -23.42
C MET A 1224 12.91 -25.21 -24.50
N LYS A 1225 14.20 -24.90 -24.70
CA LYS A 1225 14.66 -24.37 -25.99
C LYS A 1225 14.75 -25.55 -26.99
N PRO A 1226 14.40 -25.41 -28.29
CA PRO A 1226 13.88 -24.22 -28.98
C PRO A 1226 12.59 -24.46 -29.80
N HIS A 1227 11.44 -23.98 -29.34
CA HIS A 1227 10.27 -23.71 -30.21
C HIS A 1227 9.85 -22.24 -30.05
N TRP A 1228 10.72 -21.34 -30.54
CA TRP A 1228 10.54 -19.88 -30.45
C TRP A 1228 10.56 -19.16 -31.80
N LEU A 1229 10.54 -19.92 -32.90
CA LEU A 1229 10.25 -19.48 -34.26
C LEU A 1229 9.18 -20.45 -34.81
N GLY A 1230 8.12 -19.90 -35.41
CA GLY A 1230 6.82 -20.55 -35.59
C GLY A 1230 5.72 -19.61 -35.08
#